data_AF-C5BS75-F1
#
_entry.id   AF-C5BS75-F1
#
_cell.length_a   1.000
_cell.length_b   1.000
_cell.length_c   1.000
_cell.angle_alpha   90.00
_cell.angle_beta   90.00
_cell.angle_gamma   90.00
#
_symmetry.space_group_name_H-M   'P 1'
#
loop_
_entity.id
_entity.type
_entity.pdbx_description
1 polymer ?
#
loop_
_entity_poly.entity_id
_entity_poly.type
_entity_poly.pdbx_seq_one_letter_code
_entity_poly.pdbx_strand_id
1 'polypeptide(L)'
;MKLRLNYFALAFGALMLTGCGGSGLAGSSDDVDPLTPEIEDEFVPSGPQPSENAKVITSSDGSLYDVSGKPILLRGVNLQYADNPSSRLAGVASIRDVGSNVVRLMLSTSTSAAELAAALDSAVANDLVVMLSLDNADTIACQDDADYLIDTATQLWLTDWVSVLAQDKYQSHLMVNIANEWGPMNIFNANSIGYDEYIDTYKILVRRFRDAGFKFPLVIDAPHCGRDFSAFLGGRGRELLASDTQENIVLAAHAFGSRWNSRDEISYAAGQLAKEKLPFVISEFGGSGVYGDGSIDHKELMNVAQGETALAVDLPWFGTDDTVTYGHTFDSPLDFSQGSGMDFEIYVPANYQADGKLMLQAVLIDSNGKKATRIFGTAAQLIPETWTEVNVQIAGTEDLHSIEDGFMLDSVLKVGFQVSANGKSPEVVGAIQFDNLKVGLADGGNSDAIYSANFDSGLSGWGYNYGAGSSASVSLQDGALALLAPWSASSTSTQIGYPGIVNNSPAVDLTQPMTLSVDVFIPEEYAAETGMNMQFFFNGYGWNGYAGVGYTTISAFTPGEWNTLSVQVTSLANDSGSISGGFPVDQPPQQVGIEVGGITSAKTQPLLFDNFSIVPPPEAQVVTLYESNFEYNDGWNYSFGLGDASSVTVTDGALAVLPPWENYDPAVQNNRQIALAYTSAASLRPSIDFSQTMTLRMDIFVPESYRDTGMNVQFWFGANDYSGFAAIGFRSAANGLLFGEWQTMEVTFDSVTNPPFGYISEGFITDRPPRQVGVQITDVKTPQSEPILIDNFTLERVGGPAVPSNVVLDIPFSTQAEVDAFQVLDFGGSSFTESVLNDAKSLGYALDPFGWIAWSWIGSTEGEGDTVGILDLSTEVDSATSLTGRGEEIIYGDDGIANTGDDVSF
;
A
#
# COMPACT_ATOMS: atom_id res chain seq x y z
N MET A 1 -11.74 -4.57 60.38
CA MET A 1 -10.98 -3.87 61.43
C MET A 1 -9.62 -3.49 60.85
N LYS A 2 -9.43 -2.20 60.55
CA LYS A 2 -8.17 -1.47 60.31
C LYS A 2 -7.25 -1.93 59.16
N LEU A 3 -7.47 -1.32 57.99
CA LEU A 3 -6.40 -0.99 57.05
C LEU A 3 -5.41 -0.03 57.72
N ARG A 4 -4.11 -0.29 57.58
CA ARG A 4 -3.03 0.68 57.83
C ARG A 4 -2.44 1.07 56.48
N LEU A 5 -2.87 2.19 55.94
CA LEU A 5 -2.19 2.90 54.84
C LEU A 5 -0.87 3.48 55.40
N ASN A 6 0.25 3.17 54.74
CA ASN A 6 1.55 3.76 55.03
C ASN A 6 1.63 5.17 54.43
N TYR A 7 1.60 6.18 55.29
CA TYR A 7 1.71 7.61 55.00
C TYR A 7 3.08 8.08 54.46
N PHE A 8 3.96 7.18 54.02
CA PHE A 8 5.31 7.53 53.57
C PHE A 8 5.42 7.77 52.05
N ALA A 9 4.49 7.26 51.23
CA ALA A 9 4.47 7.52 49.78
C ALA A 9 3.85 8.89 49.43
N LEU A 10 2.91 9.38 50.25
CA LEU A 10 2.24 10.68 50.03
C LEU A 10 3.11 11.88 50.40
N ALA A 11 4.15 11.69 51.21
CA ALA A 11 5.05 12.78 51.62
C ALA A 11 6.19 13.04 50.62
N PHE A 12 6.53 12.08 49.74
CA PHE A 12 7.58 12.28 48.73
C PHE A 12 7.02 12.86 47.41
N GLY A 13 5.75 12.59 47.09
CA GLY A 13 5.05 13.25 45.97
C GLY A 13 4.74 14.73 46.22
N ALA A 14 4.55 15.12 47.49
CA ALA A 14 4.25 16.52 47.85
C ALA A 14 5.49 17.43 47.97
N LEU A 15 6.71 16.89 47.94
CA LEU A 15 7.96 17.67 48.06
C LEU A 15 8.65 17.96 46.71
N MET A 16 8.25 17.29 45.63
CA MET A 16 8.68 17.66 44.27
C MET A 16 7.77 18.70 43.60
N LEU A 17 6.61 18.99 44.20
CA LEU A 17 5.66 20.02 43.74
C LEU A 17 5.87 21.40 44.38
N THR A 18 6.93 21.58 45.18
CA THR A 18 7.25 22.88 45.81
C THR A 18 8.66 23.40 45.44
N GLY A 19 9.31 22.85 44.42
CA GLY A 19 10.68 23.16 44.02
C GLY A 19 10.85 24.20 42.90
N CYS A 20 9.77 24.61 42.22
CA CYS A 20 9.78 25.70 41.23
C CYS A 20 8.66 26.70 41.50
N GLY A 21 8.48 27.09 42.76
CA GLY A 21 7.70 28.26 43.15
C GLY A 21 8.60 29.50 43.21
N GLY A 22 8.79 30.17 42.08
CA GLY A 22 9.55 31.41 41.95
C GLY A 22 8.82 32.40 41.06
N SER A 23 7.90 33.15 41.67
CA SER A 23 7.27 34.41 41.20
C SER A 23 7.03 34.59 39.69
N GLY A 24 5.80 34.36 39.25
CA GLY A 24 5.36 34.76 37.90
C GLY A 24 3.97 34.25 37.51
N LEU A 25 3.45 33.21 38.17
CA LEU A 25 2.17 32.59 37.85
C LEU A 25 0.97 33.24 38.58
N ALA A 26 0.79 34.54 38.35
CA ALA A 26 -0.56 35.09 38.29
C ALA A 26 -0.77 35.38 36.81
N GLY A 27 -1.32 34.40 36.09
CA GLY A 27 -1.68 34.55 34.68
C GLY A 27 -2.53 35.80 34.51
N SER A 28 -2.17 36.60 33.52
CA SER A 28 -3.09 37.56 32.92
C SER A 28 -4.33 36.81 32.41
N SER A 29 -5.40 37.55 32.19
CA SER A 29 -6.74 37.11 31.76
C SER A 29 -6.82 36.37 30.41
N ASP A 30 -5.71 35.86 29.87
CA ASP A 30 -5.58 35.46 28.47
C ASP A 30 -5.11 33.99 28.31
N ASP A 31 -5.15 33.17 29.37
CA ASP A 31 -4.96 31.72 29.25
C ASP A 31 -6.26 31.07 28.72
N VAL A 32 -6.36 30.91 27.40
CA VAL A 32 -7.45 30.21 26.71
C VAL A 32 -7.25 28.70 26.90
N ASP A 33 -8.20 28.01 27.53
CA ASP A 33 -8.24 26.55 27.55
C ASP A 33 -8.56 26.07 26.12
N PRO A 34 -7.66 25.38 25.40
CA PRO A 34 -7.90 24.97 24.01
C PRO A 34 -9.05 23.97 23.86
N LEU A 35 -9.57 23.40 24.95
CA LEU A 35 -10.77 22.55 24.95
C LEU A 35 -12.09 23.34 25.07
N THR A 36 -12.02 24.64 25.38
CA THR A 36 -13.17 25.55 25.49
C THR A 36 -12.84 26.91 24.89
N PRO A 37 -13.23 27.18 23.62
CA PRO A 37 -13.08 28.50 23.00
C PRO A 37 -13.83 29.61 23.77
N GLU A 38 -13.46 30.87 23.48
CA GLU A 38 -14.00 32.08 24.11
C GLU A 38 -15.54 32.08 24.17
N ILE A 39 -16.07 32.61 25.28
CA ILE A 39 -17.51 32.63 25.59
C ILE A 39 -18.24 33.55 24.60
N GLU A 40 -18.82 32.98 23.55
CA GLU A 40 -19.93 33.60 22.82
C GLU A 40 -21.14 33.81 23.75
N ASP A 41 -22.04 34.73 23.38
CA ASP A 41 -23.35 34.87 24.04
C ASP A 41 -24.05 33.49 24.12
N GLU A 42 -24.42 33.07 25.33
CA GLU A 42 -25.04 31.76 25.61
C GLU A 42 -26.23 31.53 24.66
N PHE A 43 -26.12 30.54 23.76
CA PHE A 43 -27.26 30.10 22.95
C PHE A 43 -28.33 29.53 23.87
N VAL A 44 -29.48 30.19 23.95
CA VAL A 44 -30.63 29.70 24.72
C VAL A 44 -31.65 29.10 23.76
N PRO A 45 -31.85 27.78 23.76
CA PRO A 45 -32.84 27.13 22.91
C PRO A 45 -34.25 27.71 23.16
N SER A 46 -34.96 28.04 22.08
CA SER A 46 -36.30 28.64 22.16
C SER A 46 -37.43 27.73 21.63
N GLY A 47 -37.07 26.61 21.01
CA GLY A 47 -38.00 25.63 20.42
C GLY A 47 -38.36 24.46 21.36
N PRO A 48 -39.29 23.58 20.94
CA PRO A 48 -39.54 22.32 21.61
C PRO A 48 -38.28 21.43 21.61
N GLN A 49 -38.14 20.60 22.65
CA GLN A 49 -37.08 19.61 22.76
C GLN A 49 -37.66 18.19 22.59
N PRO A 50 -36.89 17.23 22.06
CA PRO A 50 -37.26 15.82 22.10
C PRO A 50 -37.51 15.33 23.53
N SER A 51 -38.23 14.22 23.69
CA SER A 51 -38.34 13.60 25.00
C SER A 51 -36.97 13.13 25.52
N GLU A 52 -36.75 13.24 26.84
CA GLU A 52 -35.47 12.84 27.45
C GLU A 52 -35.13 11.36 27.22
N ASN A 53 -36.15 10.51 27.05
CA ASN A 53 -36.02 9.07 26.80
C ASN A 53 -36.20 8.70 25.32
N ALA A 54 -36.15 9.66 24.40
CA ALA A 54 -36.18 9.38 22.98
C ALA A 54 -35.05 8.41 22.62
N LYS A 55 -35.39 7.34 21.91
CA LYS A 55 -34.41 6.40 21.38
C LYS A 55 -33.76 7.02 20.15
N VAL A 56 -32.46 6.84 20.03
CA VAL A 56 -31.64 7.39 18.94
C VAL A 56 -30.62 6.36 18.49
N ILE A 57 -30.13 6.49 17.26
CA ILE A 57 -28.91 5.82 16.81
C ILE A 57 -27.74 6.34 17.64
N THR A 58 -26.82 5.45 18.02
CA THR A 58 -25.64 5.80 18.82
C THR A 58 -24.36 5.36 18.13
N SER A 59 -23.26 6.06 18.34
CA SER A 59 -21.93 5.63 17.91
C SER A 59 -21.06 5.14 19.06
N SER A 60 -20.15 4.21 18.77
CA SER A 60 -19.08 3.79 19.69
C SER A 60 -17.99 3.05 18.93
N ASP A 61 -16.72 3.40 19.20
CA ASP A 61 -15.50 2.69 18.74
C ASP A 61 -15.54 2.32 17.24
N GLY A 62 -15.69 3.33 16.38
CA GLY A 62 -15.73 3.12 14.92
C GLY A 62 -17.07 2.65 14.33
N SER A 63 -18.07 2.32 15.16
CA SER A 63 -19.32 1.72 14.70
C SER A 63 -20.56 2.55 15.05
N LEU A 64 -21.61 2.42 14.22
CA LEU A 64 -22.96 2.91 14.48
C LEU A 64 -23.83 1.78 15.01
N TYR A 65 -24.77 2.08 15.89
CA TYR A 65 -25.69 1.12 16.50
C TYR A 65 -27.13 1.62 16.46
N ASP A 66 -28.04 0.71 16.12
CA ASP A 66 -29.47 0.96 16.15
C ASP A 66 -30.00 1.02 17.59
N VAL A 67 -31.29 1.33 17.75
CA VAL A 67 -31.89 1.50 19.09
C VAL A 67 -31.98 0.20 19.90
N SER A 68 -31.67 -0.93 19.29
CA SER A 68 -31.59 -2.26 19.92
C SER A 68 -30.16 -2.65 20.28
N GLY A 69 -29.16 -1.88 19.83
CA GLY A 69 -27.74 -2.14 20.00
C GLY A 69 -27.12 -3.02 18.91
N LYS A 70 -27.80 -3.20 17.76
CA LYS A 70 -27.23 -3.90 16.59
C LYS A 70 -26.37 -2.92 15.78
N PRO A 71 -25.16 -3.32 15.32
CA PRO A 71 -24.37 -2.50 14.40
C PRO A 71 -25.15 -2.13 13.12
N ILE A 72 -24.96 -0.90 12.65
CA ILE A 72 -25.51 -0.39 11.40
C ILE A 72 -24.36 -0.19 10.41
N LEU A 73 -24.48 -0.82 9.25
CA LEU A 73 -23.63 -0.56 8.10
C LEU A 73 -24.44 0.21 7.06
N LEU A 74 -24.15 1.51 6.89
CA LEU A 74 -24.93 2.37 5.99
C LEU A 74 -24.67 1.97 4.53
N ARG A 75 -25.75 1.68 3.80
CA ARG A 75 -25.78 1.39 2.36
C ARG A 75 -26.98 2.12 1.77
N GLY A 76 -26.72 3.19 1.03
CA GLY A 76 -27.83 3.96 0.49
C GLY A 76 -27.47 4.99 -0.54
N VAL A 77 -28.36 5.97 -0.70
CA VAL A 77 -28.36 6.90 -1.82
C VAL A 77 -28.70 8.32 -1.37
N ASN A 78 -28.02 9.30 -1.99
CA ASN A 78 -28.33 10.72 -1.88
C ASN A 78 -29.57 11.08 -2.72
N LEU A 79 -30.47 11.87 -2.15
CA LEU A 79 -31.62 12.43 -2.84
C LEU A 79 -31.56 13.96 -2.74
N GLN A 80 -31.38 14.65 -3.89
CA GLN A 80 -31.45 16.12 -3.95
C GLN A 80 -32.89 16.61 -3.74
N TYR A 81 -33.39 16.48 -2.51
CA TYR A 81 -34.78 16.71 -2.17
C TYR A 81 -35.19 18.17 -2.38
N ALA A 82 -34.33 19.10 -1.98
CA ALA A 82 -34.57 20.54 -2.05
C ALA A 82 -34.76 21.09 -3.48
N ASP A 83 -34.24 20.42 -4.51
CA ASP A 83 -34.38 20.87 -5.90
C ASP A 83 -35.85 20.93 -6.35
N ASN A 84 -36.64 19.94 -5.93
CA ASN A 84 -38.06 19.87 -6.23
C ASN A 84 -38.79 18.96 -5.24
N PRO A 85 -39.04 19.42 -3.99
CA PRO A 85 -39.55 18.58 -2.90
C PRO A 85 -40.81 17.79 -3.26
N SER A 86 -41.73 18.43 -3.98
CA SER A 86 -43.01 17.82 -4.38
C SER A 86 -42.84 16.59 -5.28
N SER A 87 -41.83 16.58 -6.16
CA SER A 87 -41.53 15.45 -7.05
C SER A 87 -40.56 14.45 -6.41
N ARG A 88 -39.58 14.96 -5.65
CA ARG A 88 -38.50 14.15 -5.06
C ARG A 88 -39.00 13.27 -3.92
N LEU A 89 -40.08 13.65 -3.23
CA LEU A 89 -40.67 12.88 -2.13
C LEU A 89 -40.98 11.42 -2.51
N ALA A 90 -41.40 11.19 -3.77
CA ALA A 90 -41.72 9.85 -4.26
C ALA A 90 -40.49 8.92 -4.32
N GLY A 91 -39.28 9.48 -4.41
CA GLY A 91 -38.04 8.70 -4.45
C GLY A 91 -37.69 8.02 -3.13
N VAL A 92 -38.21 8.50 -1.99
CA VAL A 92 -37.91 7.89 -0.68
C VAL A 92 -38.36 6.42 -0.64
N ALA A 93 -39.56 6.12 -1.15
CA ALA A 93 -40.06 4.74 -1.21
C ALA A 93 -39.26 3.89 -2.20
N SER A 94 -38.95 4.42 -3.39
CA SER A 94 -38.15 3.71 -4.40
C SER A 94 -36.74 3.37 -3.93
N ILE A 95 -36.11 4.28 -3.18
CA ILE A 95 -34.79 4.07 -2.57
C ILE A 95 -34.87 2.93 -1.54
N ARG A 96 -35.95 2.84 -0.75
CA ARG A 96 -36.16 1.69 0.13
C ARG A 96 -36.38 0.39 -0.65
N ASP A 97 -37.17 0.42 -1.70
CA ASP A 97 -37.52 -0.76 -2.50
C ASP A 97 -36.31 -1.45 -3.16
N VAL A 98 -35.22 -0.70 -3.41
CA VAL A 98 -33.94 -1.26 -3.90
C VAL A 98 -33.04 -1.83 -2.79
N GLY A 99 -33.52 -1.89 -1.55
CA GLY A 99 -32.82 -2.45 -0.40
C GLY A 99 -32.02 -1.43 0.42
N SER A 100 -32.10 -0.13 0.11
CA SER A 100 -31.39 0.88 0.88
C SER A 100 -31.85 0.88 2.34
N ASN A 101 -30.90 1.06 3.26
CA ASN A 101 -31.19 1.25 4.68
C ASN A 101 -31.06 2.71 5.13
N VAL A 102 -30.52 3.57 4.27
CA VAL A 102 -30.38 5.01 4.52
C VAL A 102 -30.75 5.85 3.30
N VAL A 103 -31.35 7.01 3.53
CA VAL A 103 -31.47 8.07 2.53
C VAL A 103 -30.82 9.34 3.06
N ARG A 104 -29.90 9.92 2.29
CA ARG A 104 -29.36 11.26 2.58
C ARG A 104 -30.21 12.29 1.85
N LEU A 105 -30.97 13.07 2.61
CA LEU A 105 -31.86 14.11 2.09
C LEU A 105 -31.13 15.45 2.06
N MET A 106 -30.82 15.93 0.85
CA MET A 106 -30.25 17.26 0.67
C MET A 106 -31.34 18.31 0.85
N LEU A 107 -31.20 19.11 1.91
CA LEU A 107 -32.05 20.24 2.25
C LEU A 107 -31.34 21.53 1.84
N SER A 108 -32.09 22.60 1.63
CA SER A 108 -31.52 23.92 1.40
C SER A 108 -32.19 24.97 2.27
N THR A 109 -31.67 26.19 2.23
CA THR A 109 -32.22 27.35 2.96
C THR A 109 -33.67 27.68 2.57
N SER A 110 -34.17 27.17 1.43
CA SER A 110 -35.55 27.35 0.98
C SER A 110 -36.50 26.23 1.41
N THR A 111 -35.98 25.13 1.98
CA THR A 111 -36.80 23.99 2.39
C THR A 111 -37.66 24.35 3.60
N SER A 112 -38.97 24.25 3.46
CA SER A 112 -39.90 24.57 4.54
C SER A 112 -40.02 23.45 5.58
N ALA A 113 -40.40 23.80 6.82
CA ALA A 113 -40.69 22.80 7.86
C ALA A 113 -41.78 21.79 7.44
N ALA A 114 -42.74 22.19 6.60
CA ALA A 114 -43.78 21.28 6.09
C ALA A 114 -43.21 20.26 5.10
N GLU A 115 -42.28 20.68 4.23
CA GLU A 115 -41.59 19.78 3.30
C GLU A 115 -40.65 18.83 4.04
N LEU A 116 -39.93 19.31 5.06
CA LEU A 116 -39.13 18.45 5.93
C LEU A 116 -40.00 17.40 6.64
N ALA A 117 -41.13 17.82 7.24
CA ALA A 117 -42.04 16.90 7.90
C ALA A 117 -42.59 15.83 6.94
N ALA A 118 -42.93 16.19 5.71
CA ALA A 118 -43.39 15.25 4.70
C ALA A 118 -42.32 14.22 4.32
N ALA A 119 -41.06 14.65 4.17
CA ALA A 119 -39.94 13.75 3.87
C ALA A 119 -39.67 12.78 5.02
N LEU A 120 -39.64 13.27 6.27
CA LEU A 120 -39.45 12.43 7.45
C LEU A 120 -40.61 11.46 7.67
N ASP A 121 -41.85 11.88 7.46
CA ASP A 121 -43.01 10.98 7.51
C ASP A 121 -42.91 9.85 6.47
N SER A 122 -42.44 10.17 5.26
CA SER A 122 -42.22 9.17 4.20
C SER A 122 -41.10 8.20 4.58
N ALA A 123 -39.97 8.69 5.12
CA ALA A 123 -38.84 7.85 5.48
C ALA A 123 -39.15 6.92 6.67
N VAL A 124 -39.85 7.42 7.70
CA VAL A 124 -40.33 6.59 8.82
C VAL A 124 -41.30 5.51 8.33
N ALA A 125 -42.20 5.84 7.39
CA ALA A 125 -43.13 4.87 6.82
C ALA A 125 -42.43 3.77 5.99
N ASN A 126 -41.16 3.98 5.60
CA ASN A 126 -40.34 3.06 4.82
C ASN A 126 -39.18 2.45 5.63
N ASP A 127 -39.17 2.62 6.96
CA ASP A 127 -38.12 2.06 7.85
C ASP A 127 -36.70 2.44 7.40
N LEU A 128 -36.48 3.70 7.01
CA LEU A 128 -35.17 4.20 6.59
C LEU A 128 -34.48 5.00 7.70
N VAL A 129 -33.16 4.83 7.83
CA VAL A 129 -32.31 5.86 8.46
C VAL A 129 -32.33 7.09 7.55
N VAL A 130 -32.41 8.28 8.15
CA VAL A 130 -32.43 9.54 7.42
C VAL A 130 -31.23 10.36 7.83
N MET A 131 -30.31 10.59 6.89
CA MET A 131 -29.27 11.59 7.04
C MET A 131 -29.78 12.90 6.43
N LEU A 132 -30.09 13.88 7.27
CA LEU A 132 -30.47 15.21 6.79
C LEU A 132 -29.19 16.04 6.59
N SER A 133 -29.05 16.66 5.41
CA SER A 133 -27.88 17.46 5.06
C SER A 133 -28.28 18.85 4.64
N LEU A 134 -27.71 19.89 5.26
CA LEU A 134 -27.91 21.27 4.83
C LEU A 134 -26.93 21.60 3.71
N ASP A 135 -27.46 21.86 2.52
CA ASP A 135 -26.69 22.14 1.32
C ASP A 135 -27.10 23.48 0.67
N ASN A 136 -26.10 24.21 0.19
CA ASN A 136 -26.25 25.39 -0.65
C ASN A 136 -24.93 25.66 -1.38
N ALA A 137 -24.92 25.48 -2.70
CA ALA A 137 -23.74 25.66 -3.54
C ALA A 137 -23.13 27.08 -3.49
N ASP A 138 -23.93 28.12 -3.20
CA ASP A 138 -23.48 29.51 -3.24
C ASP A 138 -22.93 29.99 -1.88
N THR A 139 -23.31 29.35 -0.77
CA THR A 139 -23.04 29.91 0.57
C THR A 139 -22.61 28.89 1.63
N ILE A 140 -22.72 27.58 1.38
CA ILE A 140 -22.37 26.53 2.36
C ILE A 140 -21.37 25.56 1.75
N ALA A 141 -21.75 24.85 0.69
CA ALA A 141 -20.90 23.83 0.08
C ALA A 141 -19.66 24.48 -0.54
N CYS A 142 -18.49 23.90 -0.25
CA CYS A 142 -17.18 24.42 -0.66
C CYS A 142 -16.92 25.89 -0.24
N GLN A 143 -17.55 26.36 0.83
CA GLN A 143 -17.31 27.69 1.44
C GLN A 143 -16.68 27.54 2.83
N ASP A 144 -16.10 28.62 3.37
CA ASP A 144 -15.37 28.62 4.64
C ASP A 144 -15.75 29.80 5.58
N ASP A 145 -16.90 30.45 5.37
CA ASP A 145 -17.39 31.53 6.25
C ASP A 145 -18.03 30.94 7.53
N ALA A 146 -17.30 31.00 8.65
CA ALA A 146 -17.69 30.44 9.94
C ALA A 146 -18.91 31.13 10.55
N ASP A 147 -18.91 32.47 10.57
CA ASP A 147 -20.01 33.26 11.14
C ASP A 147 -21.32 32.97 10.38
N TYR A 148 -21.25 32.95 9.04
CA TYR A 148 -22.41 32.63 8.21
C TYR A 148 -22.93 31.22 8.46
N LEU A 149 -22.05 30.23 8.55
CA LEU A 149 -22.46 28.85 8.83
C LEU A 149 -23.11 28.75 10.21
N ILE A 150 -22.50 29.32 11.25
CA ILE A 150 -22.99 29.28 12.63
C ILE A 150 -24.40 29.86 12.71
N ASP A 151 -24.61 31.05 12.13
CA ASP A 151 -25.91 31.72 12.11
C ASP A 151 -26.95 30.93 11.32
N THR A 152 -26.61 30.49 10.11
CA THR A 152 -27.54 29.80 9.21
C THR A 152 -27.95 28.43 9.74
N ALA A 153 -26.99 27.63 10.21
CA ALA A 153 -27.26 26.32 10.80
C ALA A 153 -28.10 26.45 12.09
N THR A 154 -27.81 27.44 12.94
CA THR A 154 -28.59 27.69 14.15
C THR A 154 -30.02 28.12 13.82
N GLN A 155 -30.19 29.02 12.86
CA GLN A 155 -31.50 29.48 12.42
C GLN A 155 -32.33 28.31 11.85
N LEU A 156 -31.78 27.54 10.92
CA LEU A 156 -32.53 26.49 10.24
C LEU A 156 -32.78 25.28 11.15
N TRP A 157 -31.73 24.65 11.70
CA TRP A 157 -31.86 23.44 12.50
C TRP A 157 -32.55 23.67 13.83
N LEU A 158 -32.18 24.76 14.52
CA LEU A 158 -32.52 24.97 15.93
C LEU A 158 -33.65 25.99 16.15
N THR A 159 -34.12 26.66 15.08
CA THR A 159 -35.27 27.59 15.16
C THR A 159 -36.38 27.24 14.16
N ASP A 160 -36.09 27.10 12.87
CA ASP A 160 -37.13 26.94 11.85
C ASP A 160 -37.64 25.50 11.74
N TRP A 161 -36.74 24.52 11.78
CA TRP A 161 -37.05 23.09 11.66
C TRP A 161 -37.21 22.37 13.00
N VAL A 162 -36.80 22.99 14.12
CA VAL A 162 -36.80 22.39 15.45
C VAL A 162 -38.16 21.79 15.86
N SER A 163 -39.27 22.43 15.46
CA SER A 163 -40.63 21.93 15.75
C SER A 163 -40.98 20.60 15.08
N VAL A 164 -40.29 20.28 13.98
CA VAL A 164 -40.40 19.00 13.28
C VAL A 164 -39.41 18.02 13.87
N LEU A 165 -38.14 18.42 13.96
CA LEU A 165 -37.04 17.57 14.44
C LEU A 165 -37.28 17.05 15.85
N ALA A 166 -37.84 17.87 16.74
CA ALA A 166 -38.11 17.50 18.13
C ALA A 166 -39.23 16.45 18.32
N GLN A 167 -39.89 15.99 17.25
CA GLN A 167 -40.92 14.96 17.37
C GLN A 167 -40.29 13.57 17.61
N ASP A 168 -40.68 12.92 18.71
CA ASP A 168 -40.13 11.62 19.13
C ASP A 168 -40.18 10.53 18.05
N LYS A 169 -41.20 10.55 17.19
CA LYS A 169 -41.37 9.54 16.11
C LYS A 169 -40.23 9.55 15.06
N TYR A 170 -39.45 10.62 14.99
CA TYR A 170 -38.33 10.71 14.07
C TYR A 170 -36.99 10.36 14.73
N GLN A 171 -36.88 10.48 16.06
CA GLN A 171 -35.59 10.48 16.76
C GLN A 171 -34.75 9.21 16.51
N SER A 172 -35.38 8.04 16.39
CA SER A 172 -34.67 6.80 16.13
C SER A 172 -34.19 6.66 14.68
N HIS A 173 -34.73 7.44 13.75
CA HIS A 173 -34.36 7.42 12.34
C HIS A 173 -33.31 8.46 11.98
N LEU A 174 -33.10 9.49 12.81
CA LEU A 174 -32.34 10.68 12.42
C LEU A 174 -30.83 10.53 12.59
N MET A 175 -30.11 11.05 11.60
CA MET A 175 -28.74 11.55 11.66
C MET A 175 -28.75 12.93 11.01
N VAL A 176 -27.97 13.89 11.53
CA VAL A 176 -27.90 15.23 10.94
C VAL A 176 -26.48 15.54 10.54
N ASN A 177 -26.27 15.63 9.24
CA ASN A 177 -25.10 16.24 8.66
C ASN A 177 -25.28 17.77 8.67
N ILE A 178 -24.52 18.42 9.56
CA ILE A 178 -24.77 19.82 9.95
C ILE A 178 -24.70 20.76 8.74
N ALA A 179 -23.72 20.53 7.87
CA ALA A 179 -23.53 21.24 6.61
C ALA A 179 -22.80 20.35 5.61
N ASN A 180 -23.29 20.36 4.36
CA ASN A 180 -22.65 19.70 3.24
C ASN A 180 -21.34 20.42 2.91
N GLU A 181 -20.22 19.70 2.87
CA GLU A 181 -18.98 20.15 2.20
C GLU A 181 -18.32 21.45 2.70
N TRP A 182 -18.78 22.02 3.82
CA TRP A 182 -18.28 23.29 4.34
C TRP A 182 -16.91 23.13 4.99
N GLY A 183 -16.02 24.09 4.72
CA GLY A 183 -14.75 24.27 5.40
C GLY A 183 -13.60 24.68 4.48
N PRO A 184 -12.38 24.79 5.03
CA PRO A 184 -11.24 25.35 4.32
C PRO A 184 -10.83 24.53 3.09
N MET A 185 -10.33 25.22 2.07
CA MET A 185 -9.90 24.61 0.81
C MET A 185 -8.37 24.40 0.77
N ASN A 186 -7.92 23.35 0.07
CA ASN A 186 -6.53 23.13 -0.35
C ASN A 186 -5.50 22.95 0.80
N ILE A 187 -5.87 22.29 1.91
CA ILE A 187 -4.93 22.02 3.02
C ILE A 187 -4.27 20.64 2.90
N PHE A 188 -5.07 19.57 2.90
CA PHE A 188 -4.64 18.18 2.70
C PHE A 188 -3.41 17.74 3.52
N ASN A 189 -3.35 18.16 4.78
CA ASN A 189 -2.20 17.88 5.64
C ASN A 189 -2.62 17.65 7.08
N ALA A 190 -2.55 16.40 7.54
CA ALA A 190 -2.94 15.98 8.89
C ALA A 190 -2.28 16.75 10.04
N ASN A 191 -1.13 17.39 9.81
CA ASN A 191 -0.39 18.15 10.82
C ASN A 191 -0.55 19.68 10.68
N SER A 192 -1.40 20.14 9.77
CA SER A 192 -1.66 21.56 9.56
C SER A 192 -2.55 22.13 10.67
N ILE A 193 -2.24 23.35 11.08
CA ILE A 193 -3.10 24.18 11.94
C ILE A 193 -4.25 24.85 11.15
N GLY A 194 -4.27 24.69 9.82
CA GLY A 194 -5.27 25.34 8.96
C GLY A 194 -6.71 24.84 9.16
N TYR A 195 -6.93 23.85 10.03
CA TYR A 195 -8.27 23.33 10.35
C TYR A 195 -8.82 23.86 11.68
N ASP A 196 -8.08 24.66 12.44
CA ASP A 196 -8.47 25.06 13.80
C ASP A 196 -9.84 25.77 13.82
N GLU A 197 -10.05 26.76 12.94
CA GLU A 197 -11.32 27.48 12.81
C GLU A 197 -12.49 26.57 12.38
N TYR A 198 -12.21 25.62 11.49
CA TYR A 198 -13.17 24.59 11.07
C TYR A 198 -13.60 23.71 12.26
N ILE A 199 -12.63 23.20 13.03
CA ILE A 199 -12.89 22.38 14.20
C ILE A 199 -13.66 23.17 15.26
N ASP A 200 -13.26 24.41 15.55
CA ASP A 200 -13.92 25.25 16.54
C ASP A 200 -15.35 25.61 16.14
N THR A 201 -15.59 25.89 14.86
CA THR A 201 -16.94 26.12 14.31
C THR A 201 -17.86 24.92 14.56
N TYR A 202 -17.38 23.70 14.26
CA TYR A 202 -18.16 22.49 14.51
C TYR A 202 -18.36 22.21 16.01
N LYS A 203 -17.38 22.47 16.88
CA LYS A 203 -17.57 22.36 18.34
C LYS A 203 -18.70 23.28 18.82
N ILE A 204 -18.80 24.50 18.30
CA ILE A 204 -19.90 25.44 18.62
C ILE A 204 -21.24 24.84 18.20
N LEU A 205 -21.35 24.40 16.95
CA LEU A 205 -22.60 23.85 16.41
C LEU A 205 -23.04 22.58 17.15
N VAL A 206 -22.10 21.65 17.42
CA VAL A 206 -22.34 20.44 18.22
C VAL A 206 -22.94 20.81 19.58
N ARG A 207 -22.34 21.75 20.30
CA ARG A 207 -22.87 22.21 21.61
C ARG A 207 -24.28 22.77 21.48
N ARG A 208 -24.56 23.62 20.48
CA ARG A 208 -25.90 24.20 20.27
C ARG A 208 -26.97 23.12 20.00
N PHE A 209 -26.64 22.08 19.21
CA PHE A 209 -27.52 20.93 19.01
C PHE A 209 -27.81 20.19 20.33
N ARG A 210 -26.79 19.99 21.17
CA ARG A 210 -26.96 19.31 22.46
C ARG A 210 -27.71 20.15 23.48
N ASP A 211 -27.50 21.47 23.51
CA ASP A 211 -28.28 22.42 24.33
C ASP A 211 -29.76 22.42 23.92
N ALA A 212 -30.05 22.29 22.62
CA ALA A 212 -31.40 22.10 22.09
C ALA A 212 -32.03 20.72 22.44
N GLY A 213 -31.29 19.82 23.09
CA GLY A 213 -31.77 18.53 23.59
C GLY A 213 -31.68 17.37 22.61
N PHE A 214 -31.03 17.55 21.45
CA PHE A 214 -30.90 16.49 20.45
C PHE A 214 -29.80 15.49 20.81
N LYS A 215 -30.09 14.20 20.67
CA LYS A 215 -29.18 13.09 21.05
C LYS A 215 -28.76 12.19 19.90
N PHE A 216 -29.37 12.35 18.73
CA PHE A 216 -29.03 11.60 17.51
C PHE A 216 -27.60 11.90 17.03
N PRO A 217 -27.04 11.08 16.12
CA PRO A 217 -25.69 11.30 15.60
C PRO A 217 -25.60 12.61 14.80
N LEU A 218 -24.54 13.38 15.06
CA LEU A 218 -24.18 14.53 14.23
C LEU A 218 -23.06 14.10 13.28
N VAL A 219 -23.27 14.33 11.99
CA VAL A 219 -22.34 13.99 10.92
C VAL A 219 -21.59 15.25 10.49
N ILE A 220 -20.27 15.16 10.41
CA ILE A 220 -19.41 16.29 10.05
C ILE A 220 -18.67 15.91 8.77
N ASP A 221 -18.95 16.61 7.67
CA ASP A 221 -18.27 16.40 6.40
C ASP A 221 -16.86 16.97 6.47
N ALA A 222 -15.90 16.28 5.86
CA ALA A 222 -14.58 16.79 5.64
C ALA A 222 -14.65 18.09 4.80
N PRO A 223 -13.72 19.03 5.01
CA PRO A 223 -13.67 20.26 4.22
C PRO A 223 -13.12 19.97 2.82
N HIS A 224 -12.90 21.03 2.04
CA HIS A 224 -12.52 20.94 0.65
C HIS A 224 -13.50 20.14 -0.22
N CYS A 225 -14.78 20.52 -0.15
CA CYS A 225 -15.84 19.81 -0.84
C CYS A 225 -15.89 18.32 -0.45
N GLY A 226 -15.77 18.02 0.85
CA GLY A 226 -15.82 16.63 1.35
C GLY A 226 -14.54 15.81 1.15
N ARG A 227 -13.57 16.28 0.37
CA ARG A 227 -12.42 15.46 -0.09
C ARG A 227 -11.25 15.42 0.90
N ASP A 228 -11.15 16.38 1.82
CA ASP A 228 -9.99 16.51 2.69
C ASP A 228 -10.18 15.82 4.05
N PHE A 229 -10.22 14.49 4.06
CA PHE A 229 -10.32 13.69 5.29
C PHE A 229 -9.16 13.94 6.27
N SER A 230 -8.06 14.57 5.83
CA SER A 230 -6.96 14.97 6.73
C SER A 230 -7.42 15.96 7.80
N ALA A 231 -8.58 16.59 7.62
CA ALA A 231 -9.23 17.45 8.61
C ALA A 231 -9.60 16.76 9.93
N PHE A 232 -9.71 15.43 9.92
CA PHE A 232 -10.04 14.66 11.12
C PHE A 232 -8.83 14.00 11.76
N LEU A 233 -7.72 13.91 11.02
CA LEU A 233 -6.53 13.20 11.47
C LEU A 233 -5.74 14.00 12.51
N GLY A 234 -4.75 13.34 13.11
CA GLY A 234 -3.92 13.96 14.14
C GLY A 234 -4.66 14.14 15.48
N GLY A 235 -5.78 13.43 15.67
CA GLY A 235 -6.59 13.52 16.90
C GLY A 235 -7.74 14.53 16.85
N ARG A 236 -7.93 15.26 15.74
CA ARG A 236 -8.99 16.28 15.61
C ARG A 236 -10.39 15.67 15.55
N GLY A 237 -10.55 14.46 15.00
CA GLY A 237 -11.81 13.72 15.07
C GLY A 237 -12.20 13.40 16.52
N ARG A 238 -11.23 12.95 17.33
CA ARG A 238 -11.44 12.71 18.77
C ARG A 238 -11.67 13.98 19.56
N GLU A 239 -11.09 15.09 19.14
CA GLU A 239 -11.35 16.41 19.71
C GLU A 239 -12.80 16.86 19.48
N LEU A 240 -13.34 16.66 18.28
CA LEU A 240 -14.76 16.88 18.00
C LEU A 240 -15.65 15.99 18.87
N LEU A 241 -15.32 14.70 19.00
CA LEU A 241 -16.05 13.78 19.88
C LEU A 241 -16.05 14.25 21.34
N ALA A 242 -14.90 14.67 21.85
CA ALA A 242 -14.78 15.16 23.23
C ALA A 242 -15.57 16.45 23.49
N SER A 243 -15.89 17.22 22.44
CA SER A 243 -16.75 18.40 22.54
C SER A 243 -18.24 18.06 22.61
N ASP A 244 -18.62 16.84 22.21
CA ASP A 244 -19.98 16.34 22.22
C ASP A 244 -20.33 15.66 23.55
N THR A 245 -21.22 16.26 24.32
CA THR A 245 -21.71 15.66 25.58
C THR A 245 -22.45 14.32 25.41
N GLN A 246 -22.87 13.97 24.20
CA GLN A 246 -23.47 12.67 23.89
C GLN A 246 -22.47 11.68 23.32
N GLU A 247 -21.23 12.10 23.02
CA GLU A 247 -20.20 11.29 22.34
C GLU A 247 -20.75 10.59 21.09
N ASN A 248 -21.60 11.27 20.31
CA ASN A 248 -22.36 10.70 19.20
C ASN A 248 -22.10 11.47 17.89
N ILE A 249 -20.82 11.46 17.47
CA ILE A 249 -20.33 12.07 16.23
C ILE A 249 -20.02 10.99 15.19
N VAL A 250 -20.25 11.32 13.92
CA VAL A 250 -19.85 10.53 12.75
C VAL A 250 -19.05 11.41 11.81
N LEU A 251 -17.91 10.92 11.35
CA LEU A 251 -17.10 11.62 10.35
C LEU A 251 -17.61 11.29 8.94
N ALA A 252 -17.57 12.23 8.02
CA ALA A 252 -17.98 12.00 6.65
C ALA A 252 -16.91 12.48 5.66
N ALA A 253 -16.68 11.72 4.61
CA ALA A 253 -15.78 12.08 3.51
C ALA A 253 -16.45 11.80 2.17
N HIS A 254 -16.11 12.58 1.15
CA HIS A 254 -16.63 12.45 -0.21
C HIS A 254 -15.52 11.87 -1.09
N ALA A 255 -15.75 10.66 -1.61
CA ALA A 255 -14.78 9.94 -2.41
C ALA A 255 -14.81 10.42 -3.86
N PHE A 256 -14.10 11.51 -4.10
CA PHE A 256 -13.90 12.13 -5.41
C PHE A 256 -12.42 12.43 -5.63
N GLY A 257 -11.98 12.33 -6.89
CA GLY A 257 -10.62 12.59 -7.31
C GLY A 257 -9.64 11.44 -7.05
N SER A 258 -8.38 11.74 -7.31
CA SER A 258 -7.28 10.77 -7.32
C SER A 258 -7.05 10.02 -6.01
N ARG A 259 -7.38 10.62 -4.85
CA ARG A 259 -7.24 9.96 -3.55
C ARG A 259 -8.24 8.83 -3.27
N TRP A 260 -9.05 8.50 -4.27
CA TRP A 260 -10.06 7.45 -4.22
C TRP A 260 -10.10 6.65 -5.53
N ASN A 261 -9.11 6.82 -6.42
CA ASN A 261 -9.14 6.25 -7.77
C ASN A 261 -8.52 4.84 -7.89
N SER A 262 -8.03 4.28 -6.78
CA SER A 262 -7.45 2.94 -6.70
C SER A 262 -7.75 2.31 -5.34
N ARG A 263 -7.68 0.97 -5.27
CA ARG A 263 -7.86 0.22 -4.03
C ARG A 263 -6.93 0.71 -2.91
N ASP A 264 -5.65 0.90 -3.21
CA ASP A 264 -4.63 1.30 -2.22
C ASP A 264 -4.95 2.68 -1.61
N GLU A 265 -5.33 3.65 -2.43
CA GLU A 265 -5.74 4.99 -1.99
C GLU A 265 -7.01 4.92 -1.11
N ILE A 266 -7.99 4.10 -1.50
CA ILE A 266 -9.24 3.88 -0.75
C ILE A 266 -8.95 3.25 0.63
N SER A 267 -8.24 2.13 0.66
CA SER A 267 -7.88 1.43 1.89
C SER A 267 -7.03 2.31 2.80
N TYR A 268 -6.12 3.11 2.24
CA TYR A 268 -5.34 4.08 3.00
C TYR A 268 -6.24 5.14 3.66
N ALA A 269 -7.11 5.80 2.89
CA ALA A 269 -7.99 6.84 3.42
C ALA A 269 -8.91 6.31 4.53
N ALA A 270 -9.54 5.16 4.29
CA ALA A 270 -10.40 4.47 5.25
C ALA A 270 -9.62 4.05 6.52
N GLY A 271 -8.41 3.51 6.34
CA GLY A 271 -7.54 3.13 7.45
C GLY A 271 -7.07 4.32 8.30
N GLN A 272 -6.86 5.49 7.71
CA GLN A 272 -6.55 6.70 8.49
C GLN A 272 -7.76 7.18 9.30
N LEU A 273 -8.95 7.21 8.71
CA LEU A 273 -10.18 7.59 9.41
C LEU A 273 -10.51 6.64 10.56
N ALA A 274 -10.32 5.32 10.35
CA ALA A 274 -10.52 4.31 11.38
C ALA A 274 -9.65 4.52 12.64
N LYS A 275 -8.45 5.12 12.49
CA LYS A 275 -7.55 5.43 13.62
C LYS A 275 -8.10 6.47 14.58
N GLU A 276 -9.04 7.30 14.14
CA GLU A 276 -9.69 8.27 15.01
C GLU A 276 -10.68 7.59 15.98
N LYS A 277 -11.02 6.31 15.78
CA LYS A 277 -11.94 5.54 16.65
C LYS A 277 -13.35 6.14 16.75
N LEU A 278 -13.75 6.86 15.70
CA LEU A 278 -15.13 7.32 15.44
C LEU A 278 -15.67 6.57 14.23
N PRO A 279 -16.99 6.32 14.13
CA PRO A 279 -17.55 5.85 12.88
C PRO A 279 -17.35 6.91 11.80
N PHE A 280 -17.09 6.45 10.59
CA PHE A 280 -17.08 7.29 9.40
C PHE A 280 -17.96 6.71 8.30
N VAL A 281 -18.39 7.59 7.40
CA VAL A 281 -19.21 7.24 6.24
C VAL A 281 -18.65 7.94 5.01
N ILE A 282 -18.58 7.23 3.89
CA ILE A 282 -18.37 7.87 2.59
C ILE A 282 -19.74 8.36 2.10
N SER A 283 -20.10 9.59 2.44
CA SER A 283 -21.45 10.15 2.24
C SER A 283 -21.75 10.51 0.79
N GLU A 284 -20.72 10.65 -0.04
CA GLU A 284 -20.82 10.81 -1.49
C GLU A 284 -19.62 10.16 -2.17
N PHE A 285 -19.79 9.67 -3.40
CA PHE A 285 -18.68 9.16 -4.19
C PHE A 285 -18.95 9.22 -5.69
N GLY A 286 -17.87 9.38 -6.46
CA GLY A 286 -17.88 9.44 -7.92
C GLY A 286 -18.10 8.09 -8.60
N GLY A 287 -17.62 7.95 -9.85
CA GLY A 287 -17.85 6.73 -10.61
C GLY A 287 -16.70 6.35 -11.54
N SER A 288 -16.64 5.07 -11.85
CA SER A 288 -15.72 4.55 -12.87
C SER A 288 -16.21 5.00 -14.26
N GLY A 289 -15.30 5.47 -15.09
CA GLY A 289 -15.64 5.99 -16.42
C GLY A 289 -16.27 7.39 -16.42
N VAL A 290 -16.27 8.07 -15.28
CA VAL A 290 -16.52 9.52 -15.17
C VAL A 290 -15.18 10.23 -15.41
N TYR A 291 -15.19 11.39 -16.08
CA TYR A 291 -13.98 12.18 -16.33
C TYR A 291 -13.79 13.26 -15.27
N GLY A 292 -12.54 13.67 -15.02
CA GLY A 292 -12.20 14.73 -14.07
C GLY A 292 -12.36 14.31 -12.61
N ASP A 293 -12.71 15.26 -11.74
CA ASP A 293 -12.85 15.08 -10.29
C ASP A 293 -13.86 13.97 -9.90
N GLY A 294 -14.79 13.64 -10.79
CA GLY A 294 -15.75 12.54 -10.62
C GLY A 294 -15.17 11.12 -10.77
N SER A 295 -13.94 10.98 -11.28
CA SER A 295 -13.33 9.70 -11.63
C SER A 295 -12.77 8.96 -10.41
N ILE A 296 -13.40 7.83 -10.05
CA ILE A 296 -12.90 6.93 -9.00
C ILE A 296 -13.12 5.45 -9.36
N ASP A 297 -12.50 4.53 -8.62
CA ASP A 297 -12.87 3.11 -8.67
C ASP A 297 -13.97 2.81 -7.64
N HIS A 298 -15.21 3.13 -8.00
CA HIS A 298 -16.35 2.94 -7.10
C HIS A 298 -16.63 1.46 -6.77
N LYS A 299 -16.19 0.52 -7.62
CA LYS A 299 -16.39 -0.91 -7.36
C LYS A 299 -15.42 -1.39 -6.28
N GLU A 300 -14.15 -0.99 -6.38
CA GLU A 300 -13.19 -1.23 -5.30
C GLU A 300 -13.57 -0.49 -4.03
N LEU A 301 -14.14 0.73 -4.11
CA LEU A 301 -14.65 1.42 -2.92
C LEU A 301 -15.72 0.60 -2.18
N MET A 302 -16.68 0.05 -2.92
CA MET A 302 -17.74 -0.78 -2.35
C MET A 302 -17.21 -2.10 -1.77
N ASN A 303 -16.18 -2.67 -2.41
CA ASN A 303 -15.49 -3.87 -1.95
C ASN A 303 -14.74 -3.62 -0.63
N VAL A 304 -13.85 -2.62 -0.61
CA VAL A 304 -13.09 -2.22 0.59
C VAL A 304 -14.02 -1.81 1.73
N ALA A 305 -15.18 -1.23 1.43
CA ALA A 305 -16.18 -0.88 2.44
C ALA A 305 -16.85 -2.07 3.15
N GLN A 306 -16.69 -3.30 2.64
CA GLN A 306 -17.05 -4.52 3.38
C GLN A 306 -16.05 -4.85 4.50
N GLY A 307 -14.97 -4.08 4.60
CA GLY A 307 -13.82 -4.33 5.45
C GLY A 307 -12.79 -5.21 4.75
N GLU A 308 -11.54 -5.04 5.14
CA GLU A 308 -10.45 -5.93 4.73
C GLU A 308 -10.11 -6.82 5.91
N THR A 309 -9.96 -8.12 5.67
CA THR A 309 -9.69 -9.09 6.73
C THR A 309 -8.26 -9.60 6.63
N ALA A 310 -7.71 -10.00 7.77
CA ALA A 310 -6.38 -10.53 7.88
C ALA A 310 -6.33 -11.68 8.88
N LEU A 311 -5.24 -12.45 8.83
CA LEU A 311 -4.89 -13.39 9.88
C LEU A 311 -4.50 -12.61 11.13
N ALA A 312 -5.38 -12.58 12.13
CA ALA A 312 -5.10 -11.97 13.43
C ALA A 312 -4.62 -13.03 14.43
N VAL A 313 -3.55 -12.71 15.15
CA VAL A 313 -2.91 -13.56 16.15
C VAL A 313 -2.78 -12.77 17.45
N ASP A 314 -3.67 -13.04 18.41
CA ASP A 314 -3.69 -12.41 19.74
C ASP A 314 -3.21 -13.39 20.81
N LEU A 315 -1.91 -13.34 21.10
CA LEU A 315 -1.26 -14.35 21.92
C LEU A 315 -1.41 -14.07 23.41
N PRO A 316 -1.84 -15.06 24.21
CA PRO A 316 -1.87 -14.95 25.67
C PRO A 316 -0.47 -15.17 26.23
N TRP A 317 0.45 -14.23 25.99
CA TRP A 317 1.84 -14.30 26.43
C TRP A 317 1.94 -14.71 27.93
N PHE A 318 2.74 -15.71 28.24
CA PHE A 318 2.97 -16.21 29.61
C PHE A 318 4.40 -15.97 30.09
N GLY A 319 5.36 -16.07 29.18
CA GLY A 319 6.80 -15.97 29.42
C GLY A 319 7.47 -14.94 28.51
N THR A 320 8.68 -14.55 28.90
CA THR A 320 9.50 -13.61 28.12
C THR A 320 10.24 -14.30 26.96
N ASP A 321 10.23 -15.63 26.92
CA ASP A 321 10.88 -16.51 25.95
C ASP A 321 9.87 -17.32 25.12
N ASP A 322 8.59 -16.99 25.23
CA ASP A 322 7.52 -17.61 24.46
C ASP A 322 7.72 -17.37 22.95
N THR A 323 7.45 -18.40 22.15
CA THR A 323 7.52 -18.38 20.69
C THR A 323 6.40 -19.22 20.10
N VAL A 324 5.87 -18.82 18.96
CA VAL A 324 4.91 -19.61 18.19
C VAL A 324 5.17 -19.43 16.71
N THR A 325 5.01 -20.50 15.95
CA THR A 325 5.06 -20.50 14.49
C THR A 325 3.70 -20.89 13.94
N TYR A 326 3.12 -20.04 13.10
CA TYR A 326 1.96 -20.37 12.28
C TYR A 326 2.40 -20.50 10.83
N GLY A 327 1.83 -21.44 10.06
CA GLY A 327 2.24 -21.64 8.69
C GLY A 327 1.36 -22.56 7.85
N HIS A 328 1.65 -22.57 6.56
CA HIS A 328 1.04 -23.41 5.55
C HIS A 328 1.88 -24.68 5.30
N THR A 329 1.22 -25.78 4.96
CA THR A 329 1.87 -27.04 4.55
C THR A 329 1.52 -27.30 3.09
N PHE A 330 2.55 -27.41 2.24
CA PHE A 330 2.37 -27.75 0.83
C PHE A 330 1.94 -29.21 0.65
N ASP A 331 1.31 -29.51 -0.49
CA ASP A 331 0.92 -30.87 -0.86
C ASP A 331 2.14 -31.80 -1.06
N SER A 332 3.27 -31.22 -1.48
CA SER A 332 4.56 -31.90 -1.65
C SER A 332 5.72 -30.96 -1.33
N PRO A 333 6.90 -31.48 -0.94
CA PRO A 333 8.09 -30.66 -0.74
C PRO A 333 8.48 -29.90 -2.01
N LEU A 334 8.96 -28.67 -1.83
CA LEU A 334 9.38 -27.75 -2.88
C LEU A 334 10.86 -27.37 -2.70
N ASP A 335 11.54 -27.09 -3.80
CA ASP A 335 12.94 -26.68 -3.82
C ASP A 335 13.08 -25.16 -3.71
N PHE A 336 13.56 -24.67 -2.56
CA PHE A 336 13.84 -23.26 -2.30
C PHE A 336 15.32 -22.91 -2.54
N SER A 337 16.16 -23.89 -2.90
CA SER A 337 17.62 -23.74 -3.00
C SER A 337 18.09 -23.00 -4.26
N GLN A 338 17.23 -22.88 -5.27
CA GLN A 338 17.50 -22.14 -6.51
C GLN A 338 17.19 -20.64 -6.41
N GLY A 339 16.74 -20.19 -5.25
CA GLY A 339 16.20 -18.85 -5.02
C GLY A 339 14.71 -18.93 -4.71
N SER A 340 14.27 -18.16 -3.73
CA SER A 340 12.87 -18.09 -3.31
C SER A 340 12.60 -16.76 -2.61
N GLY A 341 11.33 -16.40 -2.51
CA GLY A 341 10.88 -15.20 -1.84
C GLY A 341 9.56 -15.40 -1.13
N MET A 342 9.35 -14.68 -0.04
CA MET A 342 8.05 -14.47 0.58
C MET A 342 7.75 -12.97 0.61
N ASP A 343 6.52 -12.61 0.27
CA ASP A 343 5.98 -11.26 0.35
C ASP A 343 4.66 -11.30 1.12
N PHE A 344 4.47 -10.37 2.03
CA PHE A 344 3.26 -10.30 2.85
C PHE A 344 3.20 -8.95 3.55
N GLU A 345 2.04 -8.60 4.07
CA GLU A 345 1.86 -7.42 4.90
C GLU A 345 1.74 -7.82 6.37
N ILE A 346 2.28 -6.98 7.26
CA ILE A 346 2.15 -7.16 8.70
C ILE A 346 1.71 -5.87 9.37
N TYR A 347 0.77 -5.98 10.30
CA TYR A 347 0.39 -4.93 11.23
C TYR A 347 0.74 -5.34 12.65
N VAL A 348 1.42 -4.42 13.35
CA VAL A 348 1.85 -4.62 14.74
C VAL A 348 1.34 -3.47 15.62
N PRO A 349 0.56 -3.78 16.68
CA PRO A 349 0.04 -2.78 17.62
C PRO A 349 1.13 -1.92 18.28
N ALA A 350 0.80 -0.65 18.59
CA ALA A 350 1.75 0.34 19.11
C ALA A 350 2.48 -0.10 20.39
N ASN A 351 1.84 -0.89 21.25
CA ASN A 351 2.42 -1.32 22.51
C ASN A 351 3.58 -2.32 22.32
N TYR A 352 3.55 -3.16 21.28
CA TYR A 352 4.70 -4.00 20.91
C TYR A 352 5.87 -3.16 20.41
N GLN A 353 5.58 -2.12 19.63
CA GLN A 353 6.58 -1.20 19.12
C GLN A 353 7.25 -0.38 20.23
N ALA A 354 6.46 0.08 21.21
CA ALA A 354 6.96 0.81 22.38
C ALA A 354 7.89 -0.04 23.27
N ASP A 355 7.66 -1.35 23.41
CA ASP A 355 8.62 -2.26 24.06
C ASP A 355 9.80 -2.61 23.13
N GLY A 356 9.52 -2.77 21.83
CA GLY A 356 10.51 -2.91 20.76
C GLY A 356 11.19 -4.28 20.67
N LYS A 357 10.86 -5.23 21.57
CA LYS A 357 11.58 -6.51 21.68
C LYS A 357 10.99 -7.63 20.85
N LEU A 358 9.68 -7.60 20.57
CA LEU A 358 9.01 -8.64 19.79
C LEU A 358 9.78 -8.91 18.49
N MET A 359 10.19 -10.16 18.27
CA MET A 359 10.95 -10.58 17.11
C MET A 359 10.05 -11.32 16.13
N LEU A 360 10.23 -11.03 14.84
CA LEU A 360 9.42 -11.54 13.74
C LEU A 360 10.32 -12.20 12.69
N GLN A 361 9.97 -13.43 12.33
CA GLN A 361 10.81 -14.27 11.48
C GLN A 361 9.95 -15.04 10.47
N ALA A 362 10.44 -15.18 9.25
CA ALA A 362 9.92 -16.16 8.31
C ALA A 362 10.50 -17.54 8.66
N VAL A 363 9.70 -18.59 8.49
CA VAL A 363 10.06 -19.96 8.85
C VAL A 363 9.90 -20.87 7.65
N LEU A 364 10.92 -21.71 7.43
CA LEU A 364 10.90 -22.85 6.52
C LEU A 364 11.01 -24.13 7.35
N ILE A 365 10.22 -25.16 7.02
CA ILE A 365 10.36 -26.50 7.60
C ILE A 365 10.46 -27.51 6.46
N ASP A 366 11.51 -28.33 6.46
CA ASP A 366 11.73 -29.33 5.43
C ASP A 366 10.86 -30.59 5.63
N SER A 367 10.92 -31.51 4.66
CA SER A 367 10.19 -32.79 4.68
C SER A 367 10.61 -33.73 5.84
N ASN A 368 11.77 -33.50 6.45
CA ASN A 368 12.25 -34.20 7.65
C ASN A 368 11.79 -33.53 8.95
N GLY A 369 11.07 -32.41 8.88
CA GLY A 369 10.63 -31.63 10.03
C GLY A 369 11.72 -30.76 10.65
N LYS A 370 12.83 -30.52 9.94
CA LYS A 370 13.91 -29.61 10.37
C LYS A 370 13.54 -28.18 10.04
N LYS A 371 13.85 -27.27 10.94
CA LYS A 371 13.48 -25.86 10.84
C LYS A 371 14.66 -24.98 10.43
N ALA A 372 14.38 -24.01 9.57
CA ALA A 372 15.23 -22.85 9.36
C ALA A 372 14.41 -21.56 9.45
N THR A 373 15.02 -20.47 9.92
CA THR A 373 14.34 -19.18 10.06
C THR A 373 15.13 -18.05 9.42
N ARG A 374 14.44 -17.08 8.82
CA ARG A 374 15.00 -15.80 8.37
C ARG A 374 14.41 -14.67 9.22
N ILE A 375 15.25 -13.89 9.90
CA ILE A 375 14.78 -12.71 10.63
C ILE A 375 14.50 -11.62 9.60
N PHE A 376 13.30 -11.04 9.66
CA PHE A 376 12.97 -9.84 8.88
C PHE A 376 12.79 -8.59 9.75
N GLY A 377 12.60 -8.74 11.07
CA GLY A 377 12.78 -7.59 11.96
C GLY A 377 12.32 -7.80 13.40
N THR A 378 12.35 -6.69 14.14
CA THR A 378 11.70 -6.54 15.44
C THR A 378 10.62 -5.47 15.38
N ALA A 379 9.70 -5.46 16.34
CA ALA A 379 8.65 -4.44 16.42
C ALA A 379 9.21 -3.00 16.46
N ALA A 380 10.44 -2.78 16.94
CA ALA A 380 11.09 -1.46 16.94
C ALA A 380 11.45 -0.94 15.53
N GLN A 381 11.47 -1.80 14.53
CA GLN A 381 11.76 -1.45 13.14
C GLN A 381 10.51 -1.12 12.34
N LEU A 382 9.32 -1.45 12.88
CA LEU A 382 8.05 -1.22 12.23
C LEU A 382 7.47 0.15 12.63
N ILE A 383 6.65 0.70 11.73
CA ILE A 383 5.85 1.89 12.02
C ILE A 383 4.63 1.41 12.84
N PRO A 384 4.35 2.01 14.00
CA PRO A 384 3.25 1.55 14.85
C PRO A 384 1.91 1.78 14.16
N GLU A 385 0.92 0.91 14.44
CA GLU A 385 -0.46 1.06 13.96
C GLU A 385 -0.56 1.18 12.43
N THR A 386 0.33 0.52 11.71
CA THR A 386 0.45 0.65 10.25
C THR A 386 0.83 -0.67 9.61
N TRP A 387 0.12 -1.03 8.54
CA TRP A 387 0.48 -2.14 7.66
C TRP A 387 1.83 -1.88 6.99
N THR A 388 2.72 -2.88 7.08
CA THR A 388 4.07 -2.84 6.55
C THR A 388 4.25 -4.02 5.61
N GLU A 389 4.55 -3.75 4.34
CA GLU A 389 4.97 -4.76 3.37
C GLU A 389 6.34 -5.31 3.80
N VAL A 390 6.45 -6.63 3.85
CA VAL A 390 7.65 -7.36 4.27
C VAL A 390 8.08 -8.28 3.15
N ASN A 391 9.29 -7.99 2.66
CA ASN A 391 9.93 -8.80 1.65
C ASN A 391 11.02 -9.69 2.24
N VAL A 392 10.95 -10.99 2.00
CA VAL A 392 11.92 -11.97 2.47
C VAL A 392 12.50 -12.73 1.28
N GLN A 393 13.70 -12.36 0.83
CA GLN A 393 14.47 -13.12 -0.16
C GLN A 393 15.33 -14.19 0.49
N ILE A 394 15.42 -15.34 -0.18
CA ILE A 394 16.25 -16.49 0.20
C ILE A 394 16.91 -17.00 -1.08
N ALA A 395 18.12 -16.55 -1.36
CA ALA A 395 18.93 -17.03 -2.49
C ALA A 395 19.64 -18.34 -2.14
N GLY A 396 19.94 -18.56 -0.87
CA GLY A 396 20.59 -19.77 -0.38
C GLY A 396 20.55 -19.88 1.15
N THR A 397 21.19 -20.93 1.68
CA THR A 397 21.21 -21.19 3.14
C THR A 397 21.91 -20.09 3.95
N GLU A 398 22.80 -19.32 3.32
CA GLU A 398 23.53 -18.19 3.90
C GLU A 398 22.62 -17.02 4.29
N ASP A 399 21.44 -16.91 3.68
CA ASP A 399 20.45 -15.91 4.06
C ASP A 399 19.73 -16.33 5.35
N LEU A 400 19.71 -17.60 5.69
CA LEU A 400 18.98 -18.11 6.85
C LEU A 400 19.77 -17.85 8.15
N HIS A 401 19.05 -17.56 9.23
CA HIS A 401 19.62 -17.17 10.51
C HIS A 401 19.83 -18.36 11.46
N SER A 402 18.74 -19.05 11.84
CA SER A 402 18.79 -20.24 12.70
C SER A 402 18.42 -21.44 11.85
N ILE A 403 19.38 -22.34 11.63
CA ILE A 403 19.23 -23.55 10.80
C ILE A 403 19.47 -24.76 11.70
N GLU A 404 18.49 -25.66 11.79
CA GLU A 404 18.67 -26.91 12.51
C GLU A 404 19.58 -27.89 11.74
N ASP A 405 20.39 -28.66 12.48
CA ASP A 405 21.26 -29.68 11.91
C ASP A 405 20.47 -30.66 11.01
N GLY A 406 20.86 -30.71 9.73
CA GLY A 406 20.26 -31.58 8.72
C GLY A 406 19.08 -30.98 7.96
N PHE A 407 18.83 -29.68 8.07
CA PHE A 407 17.85 -28.96 7.24
C PHE A 407 18.20 -29.01 5.74
N MET A 408 17.19 -29.26 4.91
CA MET A 408 17.28 -29.38 3.46
C MET A 408 16.45 -28.27 2.77
N LEU A 409 17.14 -27.28 2.20
CA LEU A 409 16.50 -26.14 1.52
C LEU A 409 15.83 -26.55 0.19
N ASP A 410 16.26 -27.66 -0.40
CA ASP A 410 15.72 -28.25 -1.63
C ASP A 410 14.46 -29.12 -1.40
N SER A 411 13.99 -29.21 -0.15
CA SER A 411 12.87 -30.07 0.22
C SER A 411 11.96 -29.41 1.27
N VAL A 412 11.70 -28.11 1.15
CA VAL A 412 10.82 -27.35 2.05
C VAL A 412 9.37 -27.83 1.90
N LEU A 413 8.76 -28.28 3.00
CA LEU A 413 7.36 -28.75 3.02
C LEU A 413 6.41 -27.72 3.64
N LYS A 414 6.92 -26.83 4.51
CA LYS A 414 6.09 -25.83 5.19
C LYS A 414 6.76 -24.47 5.22
N VAL A 415 5.94 -23.44 5.13
CA VAL A 415 6.34 -22.03 5.21
C VAL A 415 5.44 -21.30 6.20
N GLY A 416 5.94 -20.26 6.86
CA GLY A 416 5.12 -19.48 7.77
C GLY A 416 5.87 -18.38 8.49
N PHE A 417 5.28 -17.92 9.59
CA PHE A 417 5.79 -16.84 10.41
C PHE A 417 5.99 -17.32 11.84
N GLN A 418 7.11 -16.93 12.44
CA GLN A 418 7.36 -17.09 13.86
C GLN A 418 7.31 -15.72 14.55
N VAL A 419 6.55 -15.68 15.63
CA VAL A 419 6.46 -14.54 16.54
C VAL A 419 7.08 -14.95 17.88
N SER A 420 8.06 -14.16 18.32
CA SER A 420 8.86 -14.46 19.51
C SER A 420 8.83 -13.31 20.51
N ALA A 421 8.53 -13.59 21.78
CA ALA A 421 8.50 -12.61 22.85
C ALA A 421 9.85 -11.90 23.02
N ASN A 422 10.96 -12.64 22.88
CA ASN A 422 12.32 -12.11 22.84
C ASN A 422 12.64 -11.09 23.96
N GLY A 423 12.24 -11.41 25.20
CA GLY A 423 12.46 -10.56 26.38
C GLY A 423 11.36 -9.54 26.68
N LYS A 424 10.29 -9.49 25.86
CA LYS A 424 9.09 -8.67 26.08
C LYS A 424 8.34 -9.10 27.34
N SER A 425 7.77 -8.13 28.07
CA SER A 425 6.87 -8.43 29.18
C SER A 425 5.63 -9.21 28.70
N PRO A 426 5.15 -10.23 29.43
CA PRO A 426 3.88 -10.89 29.12
C PRO A 426 2.66 -9.94 29.15
N GLU A 427 2.76 -8.80 29.83
CA GLU A 427 1.69 -7.79 29.90
C GLU A 427 1.49 -7.00 28.60
N VAL A 428 2.45 -7.05 27.67
CA VAL A 428 2.34 -6.39 26.35
C VAL A 428 1.60 -7.35 25.40
N VAL A 429 0.32 -7.09 25.17
CA VAL A 429 -0.63 -7.97 24.44
C VAL A 429 -1.35 -7.22 23.32
N GLY A 430 -1.82 -7.91 22.29
CA GLY A 430 -2.54 -7.32 21.16
C GLY A 430 -2.48 -8.21 19.94
N ALA A 431 -3.46 -8.06 19.06
CA ALA A 431 -3.53 -8.82 17.81
C ALA A 431 -2.46 -8.35 16.84
N ILE A 432 -1.51 -9.23 16.50
CA ILE A 432 -0.60 -9.05 15.37
C ILE A 432 -1.32 -9.58 14.15
N GLN A 433 -1.34 -8.81 13.06
CA GLN A 433 -2.08 -9.20 11.86
C GLN A 433 -1.13 -9.43 10.69
N PHE A 434 -1.43 -10.45 9.88
CA PHE A 434 -0.71 -10.78 8.65
C PHE A 434 -1.70 -10.85 7.49
N ASP A 435 -1.31 -10.29 6.35
CA ASP A 435 -2.15 -10.26 5.16
C ASP A 435 -1.34 -10.50 3.87
N ASN A 436 -2.02 -10.79 2.76
CA ASN A 436 -1.46 -10.86 1.41
C ASN A 436 -0.21 -11.74 1.27
N LEU A 437 -0.19 -12.92 1.91
CA LEU A 437 0.97 -13.82 1.84
C LEU A 437 1.12 -14.44 0.45
N LYS A 438 2.23 -14.10 -0.21
CA LYS A 438 2.71 -14.71 -1.44
C LYS A 438 4.06 -15.38 -1.22
N VAL A 439 4.24 -16.55 -1.81
CA VAL A 439 5.52 -17.28 -1.83
C VAL A 439 5.85 -17.65 -3.26
N GLY A 440 7.03 -17.27 -3.71
CA GLY A 440 7.53 -17.56 -5.05
C GLY A 440 8.87 -18.28 -5.03
N LEU A 441 9.10 -19.11 -6.05
CA LEU A 441 10.36 -19.82 -6.27
C LEU A 441 11.04 -19.32 -7.53
N ALA A 442 12.36 -19.12 -7.49
CA ALA A 442 13.14 -18.92 -8.69
C ALA A 442 13.10 -20.21 -9.52
N ASP A 443 13.10 -20.09 -10.85
CA ASP A 443 12.87 -21.21 -11.76
C ASP A 443 13.89 -22.36 -11.60
N GLY A 444 13.52 -23.33 -10.77
CA GLY A 444 14.10 -24.68 -10.68
C GLY A 444 13.05 -25.79 -10.85
N GLY A 445 11.78 -25.40 -11.05
CA GLY A 445 10.62 -26.27 -11.19
C GLY A 445 9.62 -25.76 -12.22
N ASN A 446 10.15 -25.32 -13.37
CA ASN A 446 9.49 -25.17 -14.66
C ASN A 446 8.09 -24.49 -14.68
N SER A 447 8.05 -23.16 -14.55
CA SER A 447 6.97 -22.37 -15.17
C SER A 447 7.47 -21.31 -16.16
N ASP A 448 8.69 -20.76 -16.03
CA ASP A 448 9.13 -19.64 -16.88
C ASP A 448 10.38 -19.90 -17.75
N ALA A 449 10.90 -21.13 -17.77
CA ALA A 449 11.96 -21.51 -18.71
C ALA A 449 11.44 -21.38 -20.15
N ILE A 450 12.17 -20.65 -21.00
CA ILE A 450 11.89 -20.62 -22.44
C ILE A 450 11.91 -22.06 -22.97
N TYR A 451 12.85 -22.88 -22.52
CA TYR A 451 12.89 -24.30 -22.86
C TYR A 451 13.45 -25.13 -21.72
N SER A 452 12.89 -26.32 -21.52
CA SER A 452 13.38 -27.28 -20.53
C SER A 452 13.22 -28.74 -20.95
N ALA A 453 14.06 -29.61 -20.39
CA ALA A 453 13.99 -31.06 -20.56
C ALA A 453 14.50 -31.79 -19.31
N ASN A 454 13.60 -32.51 -18.64
CA ASN A 454 13.84 -33.27 -17.40
C ASN A 454 13.93 -34.81 -17.61
N PHE A 455 13.82 -35.27 -18.85
CA PHE A 455 13.97 -36.65 -19.30
C PHE A 455 13.17 -37.78 -18.60
N ASP A 456 12.36 -37.52 -17.57
CA ASP A 456 11.66 -38.50 -16.72
C ASP A 456 10.95 -39.64 -17.48
N SER A 457 10.33 -39.30 -18.61
CA SER A 457 9.47 -40.20 -19.39
C SER A 457 9.99 -40.49 -20.80
N GLY A 458 11.13 -39.92 -21.18
CA GLY A 458 11.70 -40.09 -22.52
C GLY A 458 12.79 -39.08 -22.86
N LEU A 459 13.37 -39.20 -24.06
CA LEU A 459 14.51 -38.36 -24.47
C LEU A 459 14.14 -36.90 -24.79
N SER A 460 12.87 -36.51 -24.71
CA SER A 460 12.39 -35.15 -25.04
C SER A 460 12.90 -34.60 -26.38
N GLY A 461 13.06 -35.47 -27.38
CA GLY A 461 13.59 -35.12 -28.71
C GLY A 461 15.11 -34.91 -28.78
N TRP A 462 15.84 -35.07 -27.66
CA TRP A 462 17.29 -35.06 -27.63
C TRP A 462 17.88 -36.34 -28.22
N GLY A 463 19.03 -36.19 -28.87
CA GLY A 463 19.73 -37.32 -29.45
C GLY A 463 21.18 -37.01 -29.75
N TYR A 464 21.87 -38.03 -30.27
CA TYR A 464 23.21 -37.88 -30.80
C TYR A 464 23.24 -36.92 -31.98
N ASN A 465 24.25 -36.06 -32.01
CA ASN A 465 24.40 -35.05 -33.05
C ASN A 465 25.68 -35.25 -33.90
N TYR A 466 26.85 -35.08 -33.29
CA TYR A 466 28.14 -35.07 -33.99
C TYR A 466 29.28 -35.54 -33.06
N GLY A 467 30.38 -36.04 -33.61
CA GLY A 467 31.57 -36.44 -32.86
C GLY A 467 31.79 -37.96 -32.79
N ALA A 468 32.12 -38.46 -31.61
CA ALA A 468 32.69 -39.78 -31.39
C ALA A 468 31.76 -40.95 -31.80
N GLY A 469 31.80 -41.30 -33.09
CA GLY A 469 31.28 -42.53 -33.69
C GLY A 469 29.77 -42.57 -33.93
N SER A 470 29.33 -43.13 -35.06
CA SER A 470 27.92 -43.44 -35.36
C SER A 470 27.30 -44.53 -34.46
N SER A 471 28.00 -44.91 -33.38
CA SER A 471 27.62 -45.94 -32.40
C SER A 471 27.46 -45.37 -30.99
N ALA A 472 27.56 -44.05 -30.79
CA ALA A 472 27.22 -43.44 -29.51
C ALA A 472 25.75 -43.72 -29.19
N SER A 473 25.49 -44.35 -28.04
CA SER A 473 24.13 -44.62 -27.59
C SER A 473 23.66 -43.48 -26.71
N VAL A 474 22.60 -42.80 -27.16
CA VAL A 474 21.80 -41.91 -26.32
C VAL A 474 20.54 -42.68 -25.95
N SER A 475 20.30 -42.87 -24.66
CA SER A 475 19.19 -43.66 -24.14
C SER A 475 18.67 -43.07 -22.84
N LEU A 476 17.51 -43.55 -22.39
CA LEU A 476 17.01 -43.21 -21.07
C LEU A 476 17.55 -44.20 -20.05
N GLN A 477 18.13 -43.72 -18.96
CA GLN A 477 18.58 -44.55 -17.85
C GLN A 477 18.26 -43.85 -16.53
N ASP A 478 17.52 -44.52 -15.64
CA ASP A 478 17.18 -44.04 -14.30
C ASP A 478 16.53 -42.64 -14.28
N GLY A 479 15.68 -42.33 -15.27
CA GLY A 479 15.02 -41.02 -15.42
C GLY A 479 15.84 -39.97 -16.18
N ALA A 480 17.12 -40.22 -16.42
CA ALA A 480 18.04 -39.25 -17.03
C ALA A 480 18.45 -39.61 -18.47
N LEU A 481 18.90 -38.61 -19.22
CA LEU A 481 19.49 -38.77 -20.54
C LEU A 481 20.90 -39.35 -20.42
N ALA A 482 21.07 -40.61 -20.83
CA ALA A 482 22.34 -41.32 -20.77
C ALA A 482 23.12 -41.25 -22.09
N LEU A 483 24.39 -40.84 -22.01
CA LEU A 483 25.34 -40.79 -23.12
C LEU A 483 26.48 -41.78 -22.90
N LEU A 484 26.58 -42.79 -23.76
CA LEU A 484 27.75 -43.66 -23.84
C LEU A 484 28.34 -43.62 -25.26
N ALA A 485 29.50 -42.97 -25.41
CA ALA A 485 30.21 -42.91 -26.68
C ALA A 485 31.43 -43.85 -26.71
N PRO A 486 31.84 -44.35 -27.90
CA PRO A 486 33.05 -45.15 -28.09
C PRO A 486 34.33 -44.31 -28.00
N TRP A 487 34.60 -43.75 -26.82
CA TRP A 487 35.75 -42.89 -26.55
C TRP A 487 37.08 -43.57 -26.86
N SER A 488 37.99 -42.85 -27.51
CA SER A 488 39.36 -43.29 -27.77
C SER A 488 40.30 -42.11 -27.98
N ALA A 489 41.61 -42.35 -27.98
CA ALA A 489 42.59 -41.30 -28.26
C ALA A 489 42.43 -40.63 -29.64
N SER A 490 41.71 -41.26 -30.58
CA SER A 490 41.37 -40.71 -31.90
C SER A 490 39.94 -40.14 -32.00
N SER A 491 39.17 -40.22 -30.92
CA SER A 491 37.74 -39.88 -30.89
C SER A 491 37.37 -39.36 -29.50
N THR A 492 37.65 -38.08 -29.29
CA THR A 492 37.71 -37.48 -27.94
C THR A 492 36.57 -36.53 -27.61
N SER A 493 35.68 -36.22 -28.55
CA SER A 493 34.53 -35.34 -28.30
C SER A 493 33.25 -35.85 -28.95
N THR A 494 32.11 -35.51 -28.36
CA THR A 494 30.77 -35.87 -28.85
C THR A 494 29.75 -34.80 -28.45
N GLN A 495 28.67 -34.68 -29.22
CA GLN A 495 27.61 -33.72 -29.00
C GLN A 495 26.26 -34.42 -28.90
N ILE A 496 25.47 -34.00 -27.91
CA ILE A 496 24.04 -34.34 -27.77
C ILE A 496 23.23 -33.05 -27.81
N GLY A 497 22.05 -33.08 -28.41
CA GLY A 497 21.26 -31.86 -28.54
C GLY A 497 19.85 -32.06 -29.02
N TYR A 498 19.06 -30.99 -28.91
CA TYR A 498 17.67 -30.91 -29.36
C TYR A 498 17.56 -30.07 -30.65
N PRO A 499 17.24 -30.67 -31.81
CA PRO A 499 17.28 -30.00 -33.12
C PRO A 499 16.07 -29.10 -33.40
N GLY A 500 15.14 -28.96 -32.45
CA GLY A 500 13.85 -28.31 -32.63
C GLY A 500 13.69 -26.96 -31.93
N ILE A 501 14.75 -26.41 -31.32
CA ILE A 501 14.66 -25.20 -30.46
C ILE A 501 14.17 -23.97 -31.23
N VAL A 502 14.36 -23.93 -32.55
CA VAL A 502 13.86 -22.85 -33.43
C VAL A 502 12.34 -22.68 -33.40
N ASN A 503 11.61 -23.75 -33.08
CA ASN A 503 10.15 -23.76 -33.04
C ASN A 503 9.59 -23.43 -31.66
N ASN A 504 10.47 -23.08 -30.71
CA ASN A 504 10.07 -22.77 -29.37
C ASN A 504 9.29 -21.44 -29.29
N SER A 505 8.34 -21.35 -28.37
CA SER A 505 7.50 -20.16 -28.19
C SER A 505 7.44 -19.80 -26.70
N PRO A 506 8.01 -18.65 -26.28
CA PRO A 506 8.72 -17.67 -27.10
C PRO A 506 10.01 -18.23 -27.72
N ALA A 507 10.46 -17.61 -28.82
CA ALA A 507 11.71 -18.01 -29.47
C ALA A 507 12.91 -17.60 -28.60
N VAL A 508 13.97 -18.42 -28.59
CA VAL A 508 15.21 -18.09 -27.87
C VAL A 508 15.93 -16.94 -28.61
N ASP A 509 16.07 -15.78 -27.95
CA ASP A 509 16.81 -14.62 -28.45
C ASP A 509 18.24 -14.61 -27.89
N LEU A 510 19.23 -14.92 -28.73
CA LEU A 510 20.64 -15.02 -28.35
C LEU A 510 21.31 -13.65 -28.11
N THR A 511 20.59 -12.56 -28.37
CA THR A 511 21.04 -11.18 -28.09
C THR A 511 20.68 -10.70 -26.68
N GLN A 512 19.72 -11.37 -26.02
CA GLN A 512 19.29 -11.05 -24.66
C GLN A 512 20.06 -11.89 -23.64
N PRO A 513 20.12 -11.44 -22.37
CA PRO A 513 20.65 -12.26 -21.30
C PRO A 513 19.84 -13.56 -21.13
N MET A 514 20.46 -14.62 -20.62
CA MET A 514 19.81 -15.88 -20.24
C MET A 514 20.73 -16.72 -19.35
N THR A 515 20.14 -17.66 -18.60
CA THR A 515 20.86 -18.73 -17.89
C THR A 515 20.67 -20.04 -18.65
N LEU A 516 21.77 -20.77 -18.87
CA LEU A 516 21.77 -22.15 -19.35
C LEU A 516 22.17 -23.07 -18.20
N SER A 517 21.36 -24.08 -17.92
CA SER A 517 21.66 -25.05 -16.86
C SER A 517 21.42 -26.49 -17.30
N VAL A 518 22.18 -27.41 -16.73
CA VAL A 518 21.96 -28.86 -16.82
C VAL A 518 22.60 -29.57 -15.64
N ASP A 519 21.92 -30.57 -15.09
CA ASP A 519 22.49 -31.49 -14.13
C ASP A 519 23.24 -32.61 -14.86
N VAL A 520 24.41 -32.98 -14.36
CA VAL A 520 25.28 -33.99 -14.95
C VAL A 520 25.85 -34.93 -13.90
N PHE A 521 25.63 -36.22 -14.10
CA PHE A 521 26.30 -37.27 -13.35
C PHE A 521 27.53 -37.75 -14.14
N ILE A 522 28.71 -37.58 -13.55
CA ILE A 522 29.97 -38.05 -14.12
C ILE A 522 30.42 -39.27 -13.34
N PRO A 523 30.41 -40.49 -13.91
CA PRO A 523 30.86 -41.66 -13.17
C PRO A 523 32.33 -41.58 -12.75
N GLU A 524 32.67 -42.22 -11.63
CA GLU A 524 34.03 -42.24 -11.07
C GLU A 524 35.10 -42.71 -12.08
N GLU A 525 34.74 -43.57 -13.04
CA GLU A 525 35.67 -44.04 -14.09
C GLU A 525 36.19 -42.93 -15.03
N TYR A 526 35.57 -41.74 -15.00
CA TYR A 526 35.99 -40.56 -15.77
C TYR A 526 37.00 -39.69 -15.01
N ALA A 527 37.21 -39.89 -13.70
CA ALA A 527 38.09 -39.05 -12.86
C ALA A 527 39.54 -38.96 -13.38
N ALA A 528 40.01 -39.98 -14.11
CA ALA A 528 41.36 -40.01 -14.70
C ALA A 528 41.49 -39.20 -16.02
N GLU A 529 40.39 -38.71 -16.59
CA GLU A 529 40.38 -37.94 -17.84
C GLU A 529 40.66 -36.47 -17.57
N THR A 530 41.91 -36.12 -17.27
CA THR A 530 42.29 -34.73 -16.92
C THR A 530 42.04 -33.71 -18.03
N GLY A 531 41.80 -34.16 -19.26
CA GLY A 531 41.45 -33.30 -20.40
C GLY A 531 39.96 -33.10 -20.62
N MET A 532 39.10 -33.81 -19.86
CA MET A 532 37.66 -33.78 -20.04
C MET A 532 37.08 -32.38 -19.81
N ASN A 533 36.16 -31.98 -20.68
CA ASN A 533 35.48 -30.69 -20.64
C ASN A 533 34.03 -30.82 -21.15
N MET A 534 33.20 -29.87 -20.77
CA MET A 534 31.84 -29.70 -21.24
C MET A 534 31.56 -28.24 -21.58
N GLN A 535 30.71 -28.00 -22.57
CA GLN A 535 30.17 -26.67 -22.88
C GLN A 535 28.78 -26.80 -23.48
N PHE A 536 27.98 -25.74 -23.38
CA PHE A 536 26.76 -25.61 -24.15
C PHE A 536 27.08 -25.16 -25.58
N PHE A 537 26.23 -25.54 -26.52
CA PHE A 537 26.35 -25.07 -27.90
C PHE A 537 25.02 -24.76 -28.55
N PHE A 538 25.10 -23.89 -29.57
CA PHE A 538 24.02 -23.60 -30.50
C PHE A 538 24.48 -23.83 -31.94
N ASN A 539 23.58 -24.37 -32.77
CA ASN A 539 23.72 -24.25 -34.23
C ASN A 539 22.77 -23.17 -34.73
N GLY A 540 23.26 -22.31 -35.61
CA GLY A 540 22.52 -21.13 -36.08
C GLY A 540 21.32 -21.49 -36.96
N TYR A 541 20.40 -20.54 -37.13
CA TYR A 541 19.19 -20.71 -37.95
C TYR A 541 19.51 -21.30 -39.34
N GLY A 542 18.76 -22.32 -39.74
CA GLY A 542 19.00 -23.04 -41.00
C GLY A 542 20.33 -23.82 -41.02
N TRP A 543 20.86 -24.17 -39.85
CA TRP A 543 22.14 -24.87 -39.67
C TRP A 543 23.38 -24.06 -40.07
N ASN A 544 23.28 -22.73 -40.04
CA ASN A 544 24.38 -21.84 -40.40
C ASN A 544 25.25 -21.53 -39.20
N GLY A 545 26.41 -22.17 -39.14
CA GLY A 545 27.43 -21.91 -38.14
C GLY A 545 27.16 -22.55 -36.77
N TYR A 546 28.14 -22.40 -35.90
CA TYR A 546 28.25 -22.97 -34.56
C TYR A 546 28.66 -21.88 -33.56
N ALA A 547 28.11 -21.93 -32.35
CA ALA A 547 28.53 -21.13 -31.21
C ALA A 547 28.62 -22.01 -29.95
N GLY A 548 29.76 -22.00 -29.25
CA GLY A 548 29.97 -22.68 -27.97
C GLY A 548 30.15 -21.69 -26.83
N VAL A 549 29.53 -21.95 -25.68
CA VAL A 549 29.53 -21.07 -24.50
C VAL A 549 29.66 -21.89 -23.22
N GLY A 550 30.30 -21.32 -22.20
CA GLY A 550 30.42 -21.97 -20.90
C GLY A 550 31.38 -23.16 -20.88
N TYR A 551 32.59 -22.98 -21.42
CA TYR A 551 33.62 -24.01 -21.41
C TYR A 551 34.09 -24.33 -19.99
N THR A 552 33.78 -25.54 -19.51
CA THR A 552 34.04 -25.99 -18.15
C THR A 552 34.86 -27.28 -18.16
N THR A 553 35.97 -27.30 -17.43
CA THR A 553 36.85 -28.48 -17.32
C THR A 553 36.40 -29.42 -16.21
N ILE A 554 36.84 -30.69 -16.26
CA ILE A 554 36.49 -31.71 -15.26
C ILE A 554 36.77 -31.30 -13.80
N SER A 555 37.72 -30.39 -13.59
CA SER A 555 38.06 -29.83 -12.27
C SER A 555 36.92 -29.08 -11.56
N ALA A 556 35.87 -28.67 -12.29
CA ALA A 556 34.69 -28.03 -11.72
C ALA A 556 33.62 -29.04 -11.26
N PHE A 557 33.84 -30.33 -11.51
CA PHE A 557 32.90 -31.39 -11.18
C PHE A 557 33.51 -32.37 -10.18
N THR A 558 32.64 -33.04 -9.43
CA THR A 558 32.97 -34.15 -8.55
C THR A 558 32.50 -35.46 -9.20
N PRO A 559 33.41 -36.28 -9.74
CA PRO A 559 33.06 -37.61 -10.24
C PRO A 559 32.45 -38.49 -9.15
N GLY A 560 31.50 -39.34 -9.54
CA GLY A 560 30.72 -40.20 -8.64
C GLY A 560 29.45 -39.54 -8.09
N GLU A 561 29.21 -38.26 -8.35
CA GLU A 561 28.08 -37.48 -7.84
C GLU A 561 27.36 -36.71 -8.98
N TRP A 562 26.14 -36.25 -8.71
CA TRP A 562 25.45 -35.30 -9.58
C TRP A 562 26.03 -33.90 -9.37
N ASN A 563 26.17 -33.16 -10.46
CA ASN A 563 26.72 -31.81 -10.48
C ASN A 563 25.85 -30.92 -11.36
N THR A 564 25.71 -29.64 -11.05
CA THR A 564 24.99 -28.69 -11.91
C THR A 564 25.99 -27.85 -12.71
N LEU A 565 25.91 -27.90 -14.03
CA LEU A 565 26.60 -26.98 -14.93
C LEU A 565 25.67 -25.82 -15.25
N SER A 566 25.92 -24.66 -14.65
CA SER A 566 25.16 -23.43 -14.88
C SER A 566 26.04 -22.33 -15.47
N VAL A 567 25.55 -21.66 -16.52
CA VAL A 567 26.27 -20.64 -17.28
C VAL A 567 25.37 -19.45 -17.50
N GLN A 568 25.78 -18.30 -16.97
CA GLN A 568 25.15 -17.00 -17.24
C GLN A 568 25.67 -16.45 -18.57
N VAL A 569 24.75 -16.11 -19.47
CA VAL A 569 25.03 -15.49 -20.77
C VAL A 569 24.40 -14.10 -20.76
N THR A 570 25.21 -13.05 -20.83
CA THR A 570 24.75 -11.66 -20.99
C THR A 570 24.33 -11.37 -22.42
N SER A 571 25.09 -11.90 -23.38
CA SER A 571 24.72 -12.03 -24.79
C SER A 571 25.67 -13.05 -25.43
N LEU A 572 25.19 -13.83 -26.39
CA LEU A 572 26.02 -14.87 -26.99
C LEU A 572 27.24 -14.31 -27.75
N ALA A 573 27.11 -13.09 -28.27
CA ALA A 573 28.20 -12.41 -28.98
C ALA A 573 29.42 -12.10 -28.09
N ASN A 574 29.18 -11.82 -26.80
CA ASN A 574 30.24 -11.44 -25.86
C ASN A 574 30.80 -12.64 -25.10
N ASP A 575 29.95 -13.60 -24.75
CA ASP A 575 30.31 -14.66 -23.80
C ASP A 575 30.67 -16.00 -24.47
N SER A 576 30.45 -16.13 -25.78
CA SER A 576 30.84 -17.35 -26.51
C SER A 576 32.36 -17.54 -26.52
N GLY A 577 32.81 -18.73 -26.09
CA GLY A 577 34.21 -19.12 -26.18
C GLY A 577 34.64 -19.45 -27.61
N SER A 578 33.67 -19.73 -28.48
CA SER A 578 33.90 -19.89 -29.93
C SER A 578 32.62 -19.60 -30.71
N ILE A 579 32.71 -18.76 -31.75
CA ILE A 579 31.63 -18.51 -32.71
C ILE A 579 32.18 -18.60 -34.14
N SER A 580 31.58 -19.43 -34.97
CA SER A 580 32.03 -19.62 -36.36
C SER A 580 31.58 -18.45 -37.24
N GLY A 581 32.36 -18.12 -38.27
CA GLY A 581 31.97 -17.08 -39.23
C GLY A 581 30.64 -17.40 -39.93
N GLY A 582 29.68 -16.48 -39.85
CA GLY A 582 28.35 -16.62 -40.47
C GLY A 582 27.24 -17.14 -39.55
N PHE A 583 27.49 -17.32 -38.24
CA PHE A 583 26.44 -17.61 -37.27
C PHE A 583 25.49 -16.40 -37.12
N PRO A 584 24.17 -16.54 -37.34
CA PRO A 584 23.20 -15.46 -37.24
C PRO A 584 22.75 -15.26 -35.79
N VAL A 585 23.48 -14.44 -35.02
CA VAL A 585 23.19 -14.19 -33.59
C VAL A 585 21.86 -13.47 -33.35
N ASP A 586 21.36 -12.76 -34.35
CA ASP A 586 20.10 -12.02 -34.38
C ASP A 586 18.89 -12.87 -34.81
N GLN A 587 19.08 -14.19 -34.97
CA GLN A 587 18.01 -15.14 -35.28
C GLN A 587 17.95 -16.28 -34.25
N PRO A 588 16.76 -16.89 -34.04
CA PRO A 588 16.65 -18.01 -33.11
C PRO A 588 17.51 -19.20 -33.58
N PRO A 589 18.19 -19.89 -32.64
CA PRO A 589 19.03 -21.02 -32.99
C PRO A 589 18.22 -22.17 -33.59
N GLN A 590 18.83 -22.92 -34.49
CA GLN A 590 18.25 -24.15 -35.03
C GLN A 590 18.27 -25.29 -34.01
N GLN A 591 19.33 -25.37 -33.20
CA GLN A 591 19.55 -26.43 -32.22
C GLN A 591 20.28 -25.87 -31.00
N VAL A 592 19.99 -26.45 -29.84
CA VAL A 592 20.76 -26.30 -28.60
C VAL A 592 21.27 -27.67 -28.15
N GLY A 593 22.41 -27.72 -27.47
CA GLY A 593 22.92 -28.96 -26.91
C GLY A 593 24.15 -28.80 -26.02
N ILE A 594 24.75 -29.95 -25.68
CA ILE A 594 25.95 -30.07 -24.86
C ILE A 594 27.04 -30.76 -25.67
N GLU A 595 28.21 -30.16 -25.71
CA GLU A 595 29.43 -30.77 -26.22
C GLU A 595 30.27 -31.29 -25.06
N VAL A 596 30.63 -32.57 -25.11
CA VAL A 596 31.56 -33.20 -24.17
C VAL A 596 32.85 -33.51 -24.94
N GLY A 597 33.99 -33.08 -24.41
CA GLY A 597 35.30 -33.21 -25.06
C GLY A 597 36.38 -33.75 -24.13
N GLY A 598 37.52 -34.11 -24.73
CA GLY A 598 38.77 -34.43 -24.01
C GLY A 598 38.88 -35.82 -23.38
N ILE A 599 37.98 -36.74 -23.71
CA ILE A 599 37.96 -38.11 -23.15
C ILE A 599 38.75 -39.06 -24.07
N THR A 600 39.80 -39.68 -23.55
CA THR A 600 40.80 -40.39 -24.38
C THR A 600 40.81 -41.91 -24.18
N SER A 601 40.22 -42.41 -23.10
CA SER A 601 40.12 -43.84 -22.81
C SER A 601 38.69 -44.35 -22.91
N ALA A 602 38.53 -45.64 -23.24
CA ALA A 602 37.22 -46.27 -23.35
C ALA A 602 36.50 -46.32 -21.99
N LYS A 603 35.18 -46.15 -22.03
CA LYS A 603 34.30 -46.07 -20.86
C LYS A 603 33.20 -47.12 -20.93
N THR A 604 32.69 -47.53 -19.78
CA THR A 604 31.66 -48.55 -19.65
C THR A 604 30.37 -48.03 -19.02
N GLN A 605 30.45 -46.91 -18.30
CA GLN A 605 29.33 -46.21 -17.70
C GLN A 605 29.00 -44.96 -18.50
N PRO A 606 27.71 -44.67 -18.76
CA PRO A 606 27.31 -43.45 -19.43
C PRO A 606 27.48 -42.23 -18.54
N LEU A 607 27.69 -41.07 -19.16
CA LEU A 607 27.39 -39.79 -18.52
C LEU A 607 25.86 -39.64 -18.48
N LEU A 608 25.29 -39.18 -17.38
CA LEU A 608 23.85 -38.91 -17.28
C LEU A 608 23.62 -37.40 -17.25
N PHE A 609 22.58 -36.94 -17.92
CA PHE A 609 22.16 -35.54 -17.96
C PHE A 609 20.71 -35.42 -17.56
N ASP A 610 20.40 -34.42 -16.75
CA ASP A 610 19.04 -34.13 -16.31
C ASP A 610 18.75 -32.63 -16.20
N ASN A 611 17.48 -32.24 -16.08
CA ASN A 611 17.02 -30.88 -15.81
C ASN A 611 17.68 -29.80 -16.68
N PHE A 612 17.78 -30.04 -17.99
CA PHE A 612 18.28 -29.01 -18.90
C PHE A 612 17.29 -27.83 -18.96
N SER A 613 17.77 -26.59 -18.87
CA SER A 613 16.92 -25.40 -18.99
C SER A 613 17.61 -24.22 -19.68
N ILE A 614 16.79 -23.39 -20.35
CA ILE A 614 17.12 -22.05 -20.85
C ILE A 614 16.15 -21.08 -20.21
N VAL A 615 16.64 -20.20 -19.35
CA VAL A 615 15.82 -19.30 -18.55
C VAL A 615 16.19 -17.85 -18.91
N PRO A 616 15.26 -16.99 -19.35
CA PRO A 616 15.53 -15.57 -19.52
C PRO A 616 15.82 -14.93 -18.15
N PRO A 617 16.50 -13.78 -18.07
CA PRO A 617 16.53 -13.03 -16.82
C PRO A 617 15.10 -12.70 -16.40
N PRO A 618 14.80 -12.68 -15.09
CA PRO A 618 13.55 -12.14 -14.60
C PRO A 618 13.35 -10.74 -15.19
N GLU A 619 12.16 -10.42 -15.68
CA GLU A 619 11.83 -9.05 -16.07
C GLU A 619 11.93 -8.17 -14.82
N ALA A 620 12.83 -7.19 -14.86
CA ALA A 620 12.87 -6.17 -13.83
C ALA A 620 11.61 -5.32 -13.99
N GLN A 621 10.64 -5.52 -13.09
CA GLN A 621 9.46 -4.67 -13.06
C GLN A 621 9.86 -3.26 -12.60
N VAL A 622 9.32 -2.26 -13.30
CA VAL A 622 9.42 -0.87 -12.87
C VAL A 622 8.19 -0.62 -12.00
N VAL A 623 8.43 -0.39 -10.71
CA VAL A 623 7.40 -0.04 -9.75
C VAL A 623 7.48 1.45 -9.49
N THR A 624 6.42 2.19 -9.82
CA THR A 624 6.29 3.60 -9.44
C THR A 624 6.00 3.67 -7.94
N LEU A 625 6.96 4.17 -7.16
CA LEU A 625 6.80 4.38 -5.72
C LEU A 625 6.04 5.67 -5.41
N TYR A 626 6.19 6.67 -6.29
CA TYR A 626 5.51 7.95 -6.17
C TYR A 626 5.46 8.64 -7.53
N GLU A 627 4.32 9.23 -7.86
CA GLU A 627 4.18 10.13 -9.00
C GLU A 627 3.38 11.36 -8.62
N SER A 628 3.71 12.49 -9.25
CA SER A 628 2.93 13.72 -9.17
C SER A 628 3.03 14.47 -10.49
N ASN A 629 1.86 14.74 -11.08
CA ASN A 629 1.69 15.61 -12.24
C ASN A 629 1.35 17.06 -11.82
N PHE A 630 1.36 17.35 -10.52
CA PHE A 630 1.05 18.65 -9.92
C PHE A 630 -0.21 19.34 -10.49
N GLU A 631 -1.23 18.55 -10.83
CA GLU A 631 -2.58 19.11 -11.06
C GLU A 631 -3.13 19.74 -9.76
N TYR A 632 -2.70 19.23 -8.61
CA TYR A 632 -2.95 19.75 -7.26
C TYR A 632 -1.71 19.54 -6.37
N ASN A 633 -1.67 20.19 -5.20
CA ASN A 633 -0.53 20.04 -4.30
C ASN A 633 -0.63 18.73 -3.50
N ASP A 634 0.16 17.74 -3.90
CA ASP A 634 0.25 16.41 -3.29
C ASP A 634 1.01 16.36 -1.95
N GLY A 635 0.96 17.42 -1.15
CA GLY A 635 1.73 17.51 0.10
C GLY A 635 3.19 17.94 -0.09
N TRP A 636 3.50 18.52 -1.25
CA TRP A 636 4.76 19.20 -1.50
C TRP A 636 4.79 20.53 -0.77
N ASN A 637 5.83 20.72 0.03
CA ASN A 637 5.99 21.94 0.80
C ASN A 637 7.45 22.37 0.84
N TYR A 638 7.66 23.63 1.26
CA TYR A 638 8.96 24.09 1.72
C TYR A 638 9.47 23.17 2.83
N SER A 639 10.75 22.77 2.72
CA SER A 639 11.41 21.97 3.73
C SER A 639 12.46 22.77 4.51
N PHE A 640 13.42 23.38 3.82
CA PHE A 640 14.45 24.22 4.45
C PHE A 640 15.08 25.20 3.45
N GLY A 641 15.83 26.19 3.95
CA GLY A 641 16.47 27.22 3.13
C GLY A 641 15.75 28.57 3.21
N LEU A 642 15.80 29.34 2.14
CA LEU A 642 15.16 30.65 2.04
C LEU A 642 13.68 30.51 1.65
N GLY A 643 12.78 31.02 2.48
CA GLY A 643 11.33 31.03 2.21
C GLY A 643 10.49 30.37 3.30
N ASP A 644 9.21 30.19 3.00
CA ASP A 644 8.23 29.48 3.83
C ASP A 644 7.28 28.66 2.93
N ALA A 645 6.19 28.15 3.49
CA ALA A 645 5.21 27.36 2.75
C ALA A 645 4.61 28.11 1.54
N SER A 646 4.52 29.44 1.57
CA SER A 646 4.00 30.24 0.45
C SER A 646 4.95 30.30 -0.75
N SER A 647 6.21 29.93 -0.56
CA SER A 647 7.20 29.86 -1.65
C SER A 647 7.00 28.69 -2.60
N VAL A 648 6.14 27.72 -2.25
CA VAL A 648 5.90 26.50 -3.02
C VAL A 648 4.39 26.36 -3.22
N THR A 649 3.92 26.59 -4.43
CA THR A 649 2.48 26.56 -4.76
C THR A 649 2.26 25.81 -6.06
N VAL A 650 1.09 25.21 -6.23
CA VAL A 650 0.69 24.67 -7.54
C VAL A 650 0.00 25.77 -8.33
N THR A 651 0.39 25.96 -9.59
CA THR A 651 -0.19 26.98 -10.49
C THR A 651 -0.11 26.47 -11.91
N ASP A 652 -1.23 26.52 -12.64
CA ASP A 652 -1.36 26.07 -14.03
C ASP A 652 -0.88 24.62 -14.27
N GLY A 653 -1.14 23.71 -13.32
CA GLY A 653 -0.77 22.29 -13.43
C GLY A 653 0.72 22.00 -13.23
N ALA A 654 1.45 22.89 -12.57
CA ALA A 654 2.85 22.69 -12.21
C ALA A 654 3.16 23.22 -10.81
N LEU A 655 4.16 22.65 -10.16
CA LEU A 655 4.69 23.15 -8.89
C LEU A 655 5.57 24.38 -9.13
N ALA A 656 5.06 25.54 -8.79
CA ALA A 656 5.77 26.82 -8.83
C ALA A 656 6.57 27.05 -7.55
N VAL A 657 7.87 27.32 -7.72
CA VAL A 657 8.82 27.57 -6.64
C VAL A 657 9.35 29.00 -6.77
N LEU A 658 8.92 29.87 -5.86
CA LEU A 658 9.34 31.26 -5.80
C LEU A 658 9.70 31.70 -4.37
N PRO A 659 10.95 31.46 -3.95
CA PRO A 659 11.47 32.01 -2.69
C PRO A 659 11.50 33.54 -2.69
N PRO A 660 11.44 34.18 -1.51
CA PRO A 660 11.61 35.63 -1.37
C PRO A 660 13.09 36.02 -1.53
N TRP A 661 13.61 35.91 -2.75
CA TRP A 661 15.02 36.12 -3.05
C TRP A 661 15.51 37.54 -2.74
N GLU A 662 14.61 38.51 -2.63
CA GLU A 662 14.92 39.88 -2.19
C GLU A 662 15.49 39.94 -0.76
N ASN A 663 15.21 38.92 0.07
CA ASN A 663 15.77 38.77 1.41
C ASN A 663 17.17 38.13 1.42
N TYR A 664 17.79 38.02 0.24
CA TYR A 664 19.14 37.50 0.07
C TYR A 664 20.18 38.30 0.88
N ASP A 665 20.92 37.61 1.74
CA ASP A 665 22.12 38.13 2.41
C ASP A 665 23.34 37.29 1.99
N PRO A 666 24.33 37.86 1.27
CA PRO A 666 25.52 37.13 0.84
C PRO A 666 26.39 36.62 2.00
N ALA A 667 26.18 37.09 3.23
CA ALA A 667 26.90 36.62 4.43
C ALA A 667 26.28 35.35 5.07
N VAL A 668 25.06 34.96 4.69
CA VAL A 668 24.34 33.81 5.26
C VAL A 668 24.22 32.70 4.22
N GLN A 669 24.94 31.58 4.43
CA GLN A 669 24.95 30.48 3.44
C GLN A 669 23.57 29.87 3.17
N ASN A 670 22.70 29.79 4.18
CA ASN A 670 21.36 29.21 4.03
C ASN A 670 20.39 30.10 3.24
N ASN A 671 20.74 31.37 2.98
CA ASN A 671 19.92 32.31 2.19
C ASN A 671 20.16 32.20 0.68
N ARG A 672 20.83 31.13 0.22
CA ARG A 672 21.16 30.89 -1.20
C ARG A 672 20.59 29.59 -1.74
N GLN A 673 19.70 28.96 -0.99
CA GLN A 673 19.13 27.66 -1.32
C GLN A 673 17.68 27.57 -0.86
N ILE A 674 16.92 26.73 -1.52
CA ILE A 674 15.62 26.24 -1.05
C ILE A 674 15.55 24.74 -1.32
N ALA A 675 15.03 23.99 -0.37
CA ALA A 675 14.64 22.61 -0.54
C ALA A 675 13.12 22.51 -0.38
N LEU A 676 12.51 21.78 -1.29
CA LEU A 676 11.10 21.42 -1.28
C LEU A 676 11.01 19.91 -1.30
N ALA A 677 9.98 19.38 -0.65
CA ALA A 677 9.81 17.94 -0.57
C ALA A 677 8.35 17.54 -0.41
N TYR A 678 8.04 16.38 -0.97
CA TYR A 678 6.98 15.53 -0.48
C TYR A 678 7.38 15.02 0.92
N THR A 679 6.61 15.42 1.94
CA THR A 679 7.00 15.23 3.35
C THR A 679 6.53 13.93 3.98
N SER A 680 5.81 13.11 3.20
CA SER A 680 5.25 11.82 3.61
C SER A 680 5.96 10.65 2.91
N ALA A 681 7.23 10.81 2.51
CA ALA A 681 7.94 9.76 1.78
C ALA A 681 8.06 8.43 2.55
N ALA A 682 8.00 8.47 3.88
CA ALA A 682 8.02 7.27 4.73
C ALA A 682 6.71 6.45 4.67
N SER A 683 5.62 7.06 4.21
CA SER A 683 4.33 6.38 4.04
C SER A 683 4.13 5.81 2.64
N LEU A 684 5.06 5.99 1.69
CA LEU A 684 4.96 5.40 0.36
C LEU A 684 4.89 3.87 0.46
N ARG A 685 4.04 3.27 -0.39
CA ARG A 685 3.84 1.83 -0.51
C ARG A 685 3.82 1.49 -2.01
N PRO A 686 4.78 0.69 -2.51
CA PRO A 686 5.94 0.14 -1.80
C PRO A 686 6.87 1.23 -1.26
N SER A 687 7.59 0.92 -0.16
CA SER A 687 8.45 1.92 0.49
C SER A 687 9.75 2.17 -0.30
N ILE A 688 10.37 3.32 -0.06
CA ILE A 688 11.70 3.62 -0.61
C ILE A 688 12.76 2.73 0.07
N ASP A 689 13.38 1.86 -0.72
CA ASP A 689 14.49 1.00 -0.31
C ASP A 689 15.77 1.36 -1.09
N PHE A 690 16.76 1.92 -0.39
CA PHE A 690 18.03 2.33 -0.98
C PHE A 690 18.99 1.17 -1.31
N SER A 691 18.59 -0.08 -1.05
CA SER A 691 19.31 -1.29 -1.49
C SER A 691 18.94 -1.74 -2.90
N GLN A 692 17.86 -1.20 -3.47
CA GLN A 692 17.38 -1.51 -4.81
C GLN A 692 17.70 -0.38 -5.80
N THR A 693 17.72 -0.70 -7.10
CA THR A 693 17.92 0.31 -8.14
C THR A 693 16.71 1.23 -8.20
N MET A 694 16.94 2.54 -8.17
CA MET A 694 15.90 3.56 -8.19
C MET A 694 16.13 4.56 -9.32
N THR A 695 15.05 5.09 -9.86
CA THR A 695 15.04 6.13 -10.87
C THR A 695 14.18 7.30 -10.38
N LEU A 696 14.74 8.50 -10.33
CA LEU A 696 13.98 9.73 -10.15
C LEU A 696 13.94 10.48 -11.46
N ARG A 697 12.75 10.96 -11.82
CA ARG A 697 12.55 11.82 -12.98
C ARG A 697 11.65 12.99 -12.60
N MET A 698 11.91 14.14 -13.21
CA MET A 698 11.01 15.30 -13.16
C MET A 698 11.17 16.11 -14.44
N ASP A 699 10.12 16.80 -14.85
CA ASP A 699 10.22 17.91 -15.79
C ASP A 699 10.43 19.21 -15.03
N ILE A 700 11.33 20.06 -15.51
CA ILE A 700 11.64 21.34 -14.88
C ILE A 700 11.77 22.45 -15.92
N PHE A 701 11.12 23.58 -15.66
CA PHE A 701 11.31 24.83 -16.37
C PHE A 701 12.04 25.83 -15.47
N VAL A 702 13.25 26.21 -15.88
CA VAL A 702 14.03 27.24 -15.20
C VAL A 702 14.01 28.51 -16.06
N PRO A 703 13.49 29.65 -15.58
CA PRO A 703 13.45 30.88 -16.38
C PRO A 703 14.84 31.36 -16.81
N GLU A 704 14.91 32.05 -17.95
CA GLU A 704 16.16 32.55 -18.53
C GLU A 704 16.92 33.49 -17.56
N SER A 705 16.19 34.19 -16.70
CA SER A 705 16.73 35.10 -15.68
C SER A 705 17.66 34.41 -14.68
N TYR A 706 17.56 33.10 -14.50
CA TYR A 706 18.38 32.33 -13.57
C TYR A 706 19.77 31.95 -14.11
N ARG A 707 20.04 32.12 -15.41
CA ARG A 707 21.25 31.60 -16.09
C ARG A 707 22.55 32.04 -15.42
N ASP A 708 22.65 33.31 -15.02
CA ASP A 708 23.88 33.90 -14.46
C ASP A 708 23.90 33.96 -12.92
N THR A 709 22.93 33.33 -12.26
CA THR A 709 22.86 33.29 -10.78
C THR A 709 23.90 32.36 -10.16
N GLY A 710 24.36 31.35 -10.90
CA GLY A 710 25.12 30.22 -10.37
C GLY A 710 24.26 29.09 -9.79
N MET A 711 22.95 29.09 -10.07
CA MET A 711 21.98 28.08 -9.61
C MET A 711 22.39 26.64 -9.97
N ASN A 712 22.15 25.74 -9.03
CA ASN A 712 22.19 24.30 -9.23
C ASN A 712 20.88 23.65 -8.77
N VAL A 713 20.55 22.51 -9.37
CA VAL A 713 19.37 21.70 -9.03
C VAL A 713 19.81 20.26 -8.79
N GLN A 714 19.23 19.61 -7.78
CA GLN A 714 19.44 18.20 -7.47
C GLN A 714 18.20 17.61 -6.79
N PHE A 715 18.04 16.30 -6.86
CA PHE A 715 17.09 15.59 -6.01
C PHE A 715 17.68 15.41 -4.61
N TRP A 716 16.83 15.27 -3.59
CA TRP A 716 17.28 15.01 -2.23
C TRP A 716 16.30 14.17 -1.42
N PHE A 717 16.83 13.53 -0.37
CA PHE A 717 16.10 12.72 0.61
C PHE A 717 16.43 13.19 2.03
N GLY A 718 15.42 13.28 2.89
CA GLY A 718 15.56 13.59 4.31
C GLY A 718 15.39 12.36 5.19
N ALA A 719 16.31 12.15 6.14
CA ALA A 719 16.25 11.03 7.09
C ALA A 719 14.99 11.11 7.97
N ASN A 720 14.50 9.94 8.39
CA ASN A 720 13.24 9.81 9.16
C ASN A 720 13.26 10.56 10.50
N ASP A 721 14.41 10.61 11.15
CA ASP A 721 14.65 11.25 12.45
C ASP A 721 15.32 12.63 12.33
N TYR A 722 15.37 13.21 11.12
CA TYR A 722 16.04 14.48 10.82
C TYR A 722 17.56 14.50 11.07
N SER A 723 18.19 13.33 11.23
CA SER A 723 19.63 13.22 11.52
C SER A 723 20.54 13.58 10.34
N GLY A 724 20.03 13.54 9.11
CA GLY A 724 20.81 13.83 7.90
C GLY A 724 19.98 13.86 6.62
N PHE A 725 20.68 14.09 5.50
CA PHE A 725 20.09 14.09 4.16
C PHE A 725 21.05 13.48 3.12
N ALA A 726 20.48 12.99 2.02
CA ALA A 726 21.22 12.59 0.83
C ALA A 726 20.75 13.43 -0.36
N ALA A 727 21.65 13.78 -1.26
CA ALA A 727 21.36 14.53 -2.48
C ALA A 727 22.02 13.86 -3.68
N ILE A 728 21.30 13.80 -4.79
CA ILE A 728 21.70 13.06 -6.00
C ILE A 728 21.32 13.85 -7.26
N GLY A 729 21.98 13.57 -8.37
CA GLY A 729 21.55 14.13 -9.65
C GLY A 729 21.92 15.58 -9.90
N PHE A 730 23.04 16.04 -9.36
CA PHE A 730 23.47 17.43 -9.48
C PHE A 730 23.50 17.93 -10.94
N ARG A 731 22.83 19.05 -11.21
CA ARG A 731 22.82 19.78 -12.49
C ARG A 731 23.12 21.25 -12.27
N SER A 732 23.87 21.83 -13.20
CA SER A 732 24.20 23.26 -13.26
C SER A 732 24.30 23.68 -14.72
N ALA A 733 24.44 24.99 -14.98
CA ALA A 733 24.64 25.50 -16.35
C ALA A 733 25.83 24.84 -17.08
N ALA A 734 26.87 24.44 -16.34
CA ALA A 734 28.04 23.75 -16.89
C ALA A 734 27.82 22.25 -17.09
N ASN A 735 26.78 21.68 -16.47
CA ASN A 735 26.46 20.25 -16.45
C ASN A 735 25.00 20.00 -16.86
N GLY A 736 24.59 20.61 -17.97
CA GLY A 736 23.36 20.24 -18.68
C GLY A 736 22.05 20.84 -18.17
N LEU A 737 22.06 21.80 -17.23
CA LEU A 737 20.85 22.56 -16.88
C LEU A 737 20.55 23.60 -17.98
N LEU A 738 19.39 23.48 -18.62
CA LEU A 738 18.86 24.41 -19.62
C LEU A 738 18.03 25.52 -18.95
N PHE A 739 17.91 26.67 -19.63
CA PHE A 739 17.15 27.83 -19.13
C PHE A 739 16.26 28.37 -20.26
N GLY A 740 15.06 28.83 -19.90
CA GLY A 740 14.06 29.37 -20.81
C GLY A 740 13.24 28.29 -21.55
N GLU A 741 13.42 27.02 -21.23
CA GLU A 741 12.71 25.88 -21.84
C GLU A 741 12.48 24.75 -20.82
N TRP A 742 11.46 23.93 -21.07
CA TRP A 742 11.18 22.71 -20.31
C TRP A 742 12.23 21.64 -20.62
N GLN A 743 12.66 20.92 -19.59
CA GLN A 743 13.60 19.81 -19.73
C GLN A 743 13.27 18.69 -18.74
N THR A 744 13.53 17.45 -19.12
CA THR A 744 13.44 16.30 -18.22
C THR A 744 14.77 16.07 -17.52
N MET A 745 14.77 16.08 -16.20
CA MET A 745 15.88 15.63 -15.37
C MET A 745 15.62 14.21 -14.90
N GLU A 746 16.53 13.28 -15.22
CA GLU A 746 16.45 11.88 -14.80
C GLU A 746 17.77 11.41 -14.16
N VAL A 747 17.66 10.59 -13.12
CA VAL A 747 18.78 9.99 -12.39
C VAL A 747 18.41 8.58 -11.98
N THR A 748 19.23 7.61 -12.39
CA THR A 748 19.15 6.21 -11.93
C THR A 748 20.37 5.88 -11.07
N PHE A 749 20.17 5.19 -9.96
CA PHE A 749 21.24 4.74 -9.07
C PHE A 749 20.93 3.37 -8.44
N ASP A 750 21.96 2.54 -8.26
CA ASP A 750 21.83 1.20 -7.68
C ASP A 750 21.99 1.19 -6.15
N SER A 751 22.56 2.26 -5.59
CA SER A 751 22.65 2.46 -4.15
C SER A 751 22.88 3.93 -3.84
N VAL A 752 22.22 4.44 -2.80
CA VAL A 752 22.41 5.81 -2.33
C VAL A 752 23.84 6.05 -1.82
N THR A 753 24.57 5.00 -1.42
CA THR A 753 25.94 5.09 -0.87
C THR A 753 27.03 5.21 -1.92
N ASN A 754 26.72 4.88 -3.19
CA ASN A 754 27.63 5.04 -4.33
C ASN A 754 26.96 5.78 -5.49
N PRO A 755 26.47 7.02 -5.27
CA PRO A 755 25.60 7.67 -6.22
C PRO A 755 26.41 8.28 -7.38
N PRO A 756 25.87 8.30 -8.61
CA PRO A 756 26.37 9.13 -9.67
C PRO A 756 26.15 10.62 -9.30
N PHE A 757 27.21 11.27 -8.81
CA PHE A 757 27.32 12.73 -8.63
C PHE A 757 26.53 13.38 -7.47
N GLY A 758 26.45 12.74 -6.29
CA GLY A 758 25.72 13.21 -5.10
C GLY A 758 26.54 13.52 -3.83
N TYR A 759 25.86 13.94 -2.75
CA TYR A 759 26.40 14.16 -1.39
C TYR A 759 25.50 13.49 -0.33
N ILE A 760 26.08 12.81 0.65
CA ILE A 760 25.36 12.28 1.82
C ILE A 760 25.94 12.94 3.07
N SER A 761 25.09 13.51 3.90
CA SER A 761 25.51 14.10 5.17
C SER A 761 25.84 13.02 6.20
N GLU A 762 26.71 13.37 7.15
CA GLU A 762 26.90 12.55 8.35
C GLU A 762 25.53 12.39 9.06
N GLY A 763 25.19 11.15 9.44
CA GLY A 763 23.91 10.84 10.10
C GLY A 763 22.79 10.32 9.20
N PHE A 764 22.86 10.46 7.87
CA PHE A 764 21.79 9.94 7.00
C PHE A 764 21.65 8.41 7.11
N ILE A 765 20.42 7.97 7.35
CA ILE A 765 20.06 6.56 7.59
C ILE A 765 19.62 5.92 6.27
N THR A 766 20.26 4.81 5.89
CA THR A 766 20.00 4.12 4.59
C THR A 766 19.25 2.80 4.73
N ASP A 767 19.07 2.29 5.95
CA ASP A 767 18.40 1.02 6.26
C ASP A 767 16.92 1.19 6.66
N ARG A 768 16.37 2.39 6.45
CA ARG A 768 14.98 2.75 6.72
C ARG A 768 14.47 3.73 5.67
N PRO A 769 13.15 3.73 5.36
CA PRO A 769 12.58 4.70 4.43
C PRO A 769 12.86 6.15 4.87
N PRO A 770 13.23 7.04 3.94
CA PRO A 770 13.36 8.47 4.20
C PRO A 770 11.99 9.07 4.49
N ARG A 771 11.94 10.12 5.32
CA ARG A 771 10.69 10.84 5.58
C ARG A 771 10.36 11.83 4.47
N GLN A 772 11.37 12.32 3.76
CA GLN A 772 11.20 13.33 2.73
C GLN A 772 11.91 12.90 1.45
N VAL A 773 11.29 13.19 0.30
CA VAL A 773 11.92 13.14 -1.02
C VAL A 773 11.54 14.41 -1.76
N GLY A 774 12.48 15.01 -2.50
CA GLY A 774 12.15 16.17 -3.29
C GLY A 774 13.30 16.78 -4.06
N VAL A 775 13.23 18.10 -4.24
CA VAL A 775 14.15 18.88 -5.07
C VAL A 775 14.84 19.95 -4.23
N GLN A 776 16.13 20.13 -4.44
CA GLN A 776 16.92 21.18 -3.81
C GLN A 776 17.52 22.08 -4.88
N ILE A 777 17.27 23.37 -4.72
CA ILE A 777 17.83 24.44 -5.53
C ILE A 777 18.87 25.17 -4.70
N THR A 778 20.09 25.31 -5.21
CA THR A 778 21.20 25.91 -4.46
C THR A 778 21.93 26.98 -5.28
N ASP A 779 22.74 27.77 -4.59
CA ASP A 779 23.67 28.74 -5.14
C ASP A 779 23.07 29.91 -5.95
N VAL A 780 21.79 30.24 -5.80
CA VAL A 780 21.20 31.44 -6.42
C VAL A 780 21.81 32.70 -5.80
N LYS A 781 22.68 33.42 -6.54
CA LYS A 781 23.43 34.60 -6.02
C LYS A 781 22.75 35.95 -6.27
N THR A 782 21.78 36.00 -7.16
CA THR A 782 21.08 37.23 -7.54
C THR A 782 19.58 37.04 -7.37
N PRO A 783 18.85 38.01 -6.79
CA PRO A 783 17.42 37.90 -6.61
C PRO A 783 16.66 37.69 -7.92
N GLN A 784 15.64 36.85 -7.88
CA GLN A 784 14.78 36.52 -9.02
C GLN A 784 13.31 36.73 -8.65
N SER A 785 12.48 37.00 -9.64
CA SER A 785 11.04 37.27 -9.46
C SER A 785 10.13 36.35 -10.26
N GLU A 786 10.70 35.43 -11.05
CA GLU A 786 9.96 34.47 -11.86
C GLU A 786 10.05 33.09 -11.18
N PRO A 787 8.95 32.34 -11.06
CA PRO A 787 8.98 31.03 -10.43
C PRO A 787 9.74 30.01 -11.30
N ILE A 788 10.41 29.07 -10.64
CA ILE A 788 10.85 27.82 -11.27
C ILE A 788 9.65 26.87 -11.25
N LEU A 789 9.36 26.19 -12.36
CA LEU A 789 8.24 25.26 -12.44
C LEU A 789 8.76 23.82 -12.49
N ILE A 790 8.12 22.93 -11.74
CA ILE A 790 8.41 21.49 -11.72
C ILE A 790 7.12 20.75 -12.06
N ASP A 791 7.23 19.74 -12.91
CA ASP A 791 6.12 18.90 -13.36
C ASP A 791 6.58 17.41 -13.45
N ASN A 792 5.64 16.47 -13.55
CA ASN A 792 5.85 15.03 -13.79
C ASN A 792 6.94 14.42 -12.89
N PHE A 793 6.91 14.72 -11.59
CA PHE A 793 7.84 14.14 -10.64
C PHE A 793 7.49 12.67 -10.45
N THR A 794 8.43 11.78 -10.76
CA THR A 794 8.27 10.34 -10.64
C THR A 794 9.46 9.76 -9.88
N LEU A 795 9.15 8.86 -8.96
CA LEU A 795 10.10 8.03 -8.26
C LEU A 795 9.75 6.58 -8.54
N GLU A 796 10.62 5.92 -9.28
CA GLU A 796 10.46 4.56 -9.71
C GLU A 796 11.55 3.70 -9.08
N ARG A 797 11.25 2.41 -8.97
CA ARG A 797 12.15 1.38 -8.51
C ARG A 797 12.24 0.32 -9.57
N VAL A 798 13.47 -0.03 -9.96
CA VAL A 798 13.76 -1.19 -10.80
C VAL A 798 14.05 -2.34 -9.86
N GLY A 799 13.04 -3.16 -9.64
CA GLY A 799 13.10 -4.35 -8.81
C GLY A 799 12.01 -5.28 -9.28
N GLY A 800 12.37 -6.53 -9.58
CA GLY A 800 11.40 -7.57 -9.92
C GLY A 800 10.34 -7.72 -8.82
N PRO A 801 9.28 -8.51 -9.07
CA PRO A 801 8.28 -8.79 -8.06
C PRO A 801 8.95 -9.20 -6.74
N ALA A 802 8.36 -8.73 -5.65
CA ALA A 802 8.77 -9.04 -4.28
C ALA A 802 8.97 -10.55 -4.05
N VAL A 803 8.37 -11.42 -4.85
CA VAL A 803 8.71 -12.84 -4.92
C VAL A 803 9.05 -13.23 -6.35
N PRO A 804 9.89 -14.25 -6.57
CA PRO A 804 10.08 -14.84 -7.89
C PRO A 804 8.74 -15.13 -8.60
N SER A 805 8.72 -15.05 -9.93
CA SER A 805 7.50 -15.10 -10.76
C SER A 805 6.68 -16.38 -10.64
N ASN A 806 7.31 -17.52 -10.32
CA ASN A 806 6.60 -18.76 -10.04
C ASN A 806 6.00 -18.74 -8.62
N VAL A 807 4.80 -18.17 -8.49
CA VAL A 807 4.04 -18.12 -7.24
C VAL A 807 3.48 -19.50 -6.92
N VAL A 808 3.96 -20.10 -5.83
CA VAL A 808 3.55 -21.42 -5.32
C VAL A 808 2.56 -21.33 -4.15
N LEU A 809 2.38 -20.14 -3.58
CA LEU A 809 1.39 -19.85 -2.55
C LEU A 809 0.88 -18.42 -2.70
N ASP A 810 -0.43 -18.23 -2.63
CA ASP A 810 -1.10 -16.92 -2.57
C ASP A 810 -2.29 -17.03 -1.61
N ILE A 811 -2.18 -16.38 -0.45
CA ILE A 811 -3.19 -16.40 0.61
C ILE A 811 -3.48 -14.96 1.04
N PRO A 812 -4.63 -14.38 0.63
CA PRO A 812 -5.04 -13.03 1.01
C PRO A 812 -5.81 -12.97 2.33
N PHE A 813 -5.91 -14.07 3.09
CA PHE A 813 -6.64 -14.17 4.37
C PHE A 813 -8.03 -13.51 4.39
N SER A 814 -8.75 -13.61 3.28
CA SER A 814 -10.08 -13.08 3.03
C SER A 814 -11.20 -13.89 3.70
N THR A 815 -10.91 -15.14 4.09
CA THR A 815 -11.90 -16.05 4.67
C THR A 815 -11.40 -16.78 5.90
N GLN A 816 -12.32 -17.19 6.77
CA GLN A 816 -12.00 -18.03 7.93
C GLN A 816 -11.36 -19.37 7.51
N ALA A 817 -11.69 -19.90 6.33
CA ALA A 817 -11.10 -21.15 5.83
C ALA A 817 -9.60 -21.00 5.52
N GLU A 818 -9.18 -19.84 4.98
CA GLU A 818 -7.78 -19.52 4.74
C GLU A 818 -7.01 -19.33 6.05
N VAL A 819 -7.62 -18.63 7.02
CA VAL A 819 -7.08 -18.51 8.37
C VAL A 819 -6.92 -19.89 9.00
N ASP A 820 -7.92 -20.76 8.94
CA ASP A 820 -7.90 -22.12 9.51
C ASP A 820 -6.82 -23.00 8.87
N ALA A 821 -6.58 -22.84 7.56
CA ALA A 821 -5.53 -23.54 6.83
C ALA A 821 -4.11 -23.18 7.30
N PHE A 822 -3.94 -22.04 7.97
CA PHE A 822 -2.66 -21.59 8.52
C PHE A 822 -2.43 -22.14 9.94
N GLN A 823 -1.79 -23.30 10.05
CA GLN A 823 -1.75 -24.11 11.27
C GLN A 823 -0.62 -23.70 12.23
N VAL A 824 -0.77 -24.01 13.53
CA VAL A 824 0.34 -23.97 14.48
C VAL A 824 1.36 -25.05 14.09
N LEU A 825 2.57 -24.65 13.70
CA LEU A 825 3.63 -25.57 13.25
C LEU A 825 4.60 -25.95 14.38
N ASP A 826 4.90 -25.01 15.26
CA ASP A 826 5.83 -25.17 16.39
C ASP A 826 5.56 -24.09 17.45
N PHE A 827 5.92 -24.34 18.71
CA PHE A 827 5.85 -23.36 19.78
C PHE A 827 6.82 -23.67 20.92
N GLY A 828 7.36 -22.62 21.52
CA GLY A 828 8.19 -22.67 22.71
C GLY A 828 7.58 -21.83 23.83
N GLY A 829 7.71 -22.29 25.07
CA GLY A 829 7.12 -21.62 26.23
C GLY A 829 6.51 -22.63 27.20
N SER A 830 6.63 -22.37 28.51
CA SER A 830 6.25 -23.36 29.53
C SER A 830 4.75 -23.61 29.66
N SER A 831 3.91 -22.74 29.08
CA SER A 831 2.45 -22.74 29.29
C SER A 831 1.63 -22.72 27.98
N PHE A 832 2.24 -22.64 26.80
CA PHE A 832 1.54 -22.76 25.54
C PHE A 832 1.06 -24.20 25.29
N THR A 833 -0.13 -24.31 24.68
CA THR A 833 -0.67 -25.56 24.15
C THR A 833 -1.24 -25.28 22.76
N GLU A 834 -1.25 -26.28 21.90
CA GLU A 834 -1.78 -26.16 20.54
C GLU A 834 -3.23 -25.64 20.50
N SER A 835 -4.08 -26.07 21.45
CA SER A 835 -5.45 -25.56 21.57
C SER A 835 -5.48 -24.06 21.86
N VAL A 836 -4.69 -23.60 22.83
CA VAL A 836 -4.65 -22.17 23.20
C VAL A 836 -4.13 -21.31 22.05
N LEU A 837 -3.17 -21.83 21.27
CA LEU A 837 -2.61 -21.12 20.13
C LEU A 837 -3.57 -21.13 18.92
N ASN A 838 -4.30 -22.21 18.68
CA ASN A 838 -5.36 -22.21 17.68
C ASN A 838 -6.50 -21.24 18.07
N ASP A 839 -6.86 -21.16 19.35
CA ASP A 839 -7.86 -20.22 19.86
C ASP A 839 -7.37 -18.75 19.83
N ALA A 840 -6.06 -18.53 19.75
CA ALA A 840 -5.44 -17.20 19.63
C ALA A 840 -5.45 -16.66 18.19
N LYS A 841 -5.89 -17.47 17.22
CA LYS A 841 -5.95 -17.14 15.80
C LYS A 841 -7.40 -16.86 15.39
N SER A 842 -7.63 -15.76 14.68
CA SER A 842 -8.95 -15.42 14.15
C SER A 842 -8.86 -14.70 12.80
N LEU A 843 -9.95 -14.74 12.03
CA LEU A 843 -10.17 -13.74 10.99
C LEU A 843 -10.43 -12.40 11.68
N GLY A 844 -9.45 -11.50 11.64
CA GLY A 844 -9.60 -10.13 12.14
C GLY A 844 -9.80 -9.16 11.00
N TYR A 845 -10.30 -7.97 11.28
CA TYR A 845 -10.34 -6.90 10.28
C TYR A 845 -9.01 -6.14 10.28
N ALA A 846 -8.34 -6.13 9.12
CA ALA A 846 -7.29 -5.17 8.79
C ALA A 846 -7.84 -3.75 8.66
N LEU A 847 -9.10 -3.64 8.23
CA LEU A 847 -9.91 -2.44 8.15
C LEU A 847 -11.36 -2.81 8.47
N ASP A 848 -11.96 -2.18 9.48
CA ASP A 848 -13.35 -2.42 9.84
C ASP A 848 -14.30 -2.01 8.70
N PRO A 849 -15.44 -2.71 8.49
CA PRO A 849 -16.44 -2.32 7.50
C PRO A 849 -16.97 -0.91 7.78
N PHE A 850 -17.15 -0.10 6.74
CA PHE A 850 -17.62 1.27 6.86
C PHE A 850 -18.79 1.58 5.94
N GLY A 851 -19.58 2.59 6.32
CA GLY A 851 -20.79 2.98 5.60
C GLY A 851 -20.48 3.76 4.32
N TRP A 852 -21.36 3.66 3.31
CA TRP A 852 -21.33 4.54 2.15
C TRP A 852 -22.74 4.91 1.66
N ILE A 853 -22.84 6.08 1.03
CA ILE A 853 -24.05 6.62 0.45
C ILE A 853 -23.72 7.12 -0.96
N ALA A 854 -24.32 6.51 -1.97
CA ALA A 854 -24.01 6.80 -3.36
C ALA A 854 -24.57 8.16 -3.81
N TRP A 855 -23.78 8.88 -4.61
CA TRP A 855 -24.28 9.98 -5.42
C TRP A 855 -24.70 9.44 -6.80
N SER A 856 -25.93 9.67 -7.28
CA SER A 856 -27.14 10.18 -6.60
C SER A 856 -28.39 9.47 -7.13
N TRP A 857 -29.56 9.57 -6.50
CA TRP A 857 -30.76 8.87 -6.99
C TRP A 857 -31.16 9.34 -8.39
N ILE A 858 -31.24 10.66 -8.62
CA ILE A 858 -31.53 11.28 -9.93
C ILE A 858 -31.19 12.78 -9.90
N GLY A 859 -30.88 13.42 -11.03
CA GLY A 859 -30.69 14.88 -11.11
C GLY A 859 -29.34 15.37 -10.58
N SER A 860 -28.32 14.52 -10.63
CA SER A 860 -26.93 14.96 -10.50
C SER A 860 -26.58 15.97 -11.61
N THR A 861 -25.80 16.98 -11.23
CA THR A 861 -25.24 17.97 -12.16
C THR A 861 -23.86 17.58 -12.70
N GLU A 862 -23.30 16.46 -12.22
CA GLU A 862 -21.98 15.98 -12.63
C GLU A 862 -21.95 15.48 -14.09
N GLY A 863 -20.84 15.75 -14.78
CA GLY A 863 -20.62 15.47 -16.20
C GLY A 863 -20.69 16.70 -17.10
N GLU A 864 -20.30 16.56 -18.37
CA GLU A 864 -20.31 17.64 -19.36
C GLU A 864 -21.05 17.23 -20.65
N GLY A 865 -21.87 18.13 -21.19
CA GLY A 865 -22.60 17.88 -22.44
C GLY A 865 -23.62 16.75 -22.30
N ASP A 866 -23.43 15.66 -23.05
CA ASP A 866 -24.35 14.51 -23.05
C ASP A 866 -24.15 13.58 -21.82
N THR A 867 -23.18 13.86 -20.95
CA THR A 867 -22.91 13.09 -19.72
C THR A 867 -23.41 13.75 -18.44
N VAL A 868 -24.12 14.89 -18.52
CA VAL A 868 -24.77 15.47 -17.33
C VAL A 868 -25.72 14.44 -16.72
N GLY A 869 -25.59 14.19 -15.42
CA GLY A 869 -26.34 13.16 -14.70
C GLY A 869 -25.69 11.77 -14.77
N ILE A 870 -24.42 11.66 -15.16
CA ILE A 870 -23.70 10.37 -15.26
C ILE A 870 -23.66 9.60 -13.93
N LEU A 871 -23.78 10.30 -12.81
CA LEU A 871 -23.81 9.70 -11.47
C LEU A 871 -25.22 9.28 -11.02
N ASP A 872 -26.28 9.52 -11.80
CA ASP A 872 -27.64 9.12 -11.42
C ASP A 872 -27.80 7.59 -11.38
N LEU A 873 -28.43 7.08 -10.33
CA LEU A 873 -28.74 5.65 -10.19
C LEU A 873 -30.04 5.30 -10.92
N SER A 874 -30.99 6.24 -10.98
CA SER A 874 -32.29 6.04 -11.60
C SER A 874 -32.58 7.07 -12.69
N THR A 875 -33.31 6.63 -13.71
CA THR A 875 -33.87 7.48 -14.76
C THR A 875 -35.25 8.04 -14.39
N GLU A 876 -35.90 7.50 -13.36
CA GLU A 876 -37.22 7.92 -12.86
C GLU A 876 -37.22 8.02 -11.34
N VAL A 877 -37.77 9.10 -10.80
CA VAL A 877 -37.74 9.36 -9.36
C VAL A 877 -38.52 8.31 -8.55
N ASP A 878 -39.65 7.83 -9.08
CA ASP A 878 -40.62 6.97 -8.40
C ASP A 878 -40.58 5.50 -8.84
N SER A 879 -39.43 5.04 -9.37
CA SER A 879 -39.25 3.66 -9.82
C SER A 879 -37.98 3.03 -9.26
N ALA A 880 -38.13 1.87 -8.60
CA ALA A 880 -37.03 1.00 -8.17
C ALA A 880 -36.46 0.12 -9.30
N THR A 881 -37.01 0.21 -10.52
CA THR A 881 -36.65 -0.66 -11.65
C THR A 881 -36.10 0.10 -12.86
N SER A 882 -36.28 1.42 -12.90
CA SER A 882 -35.86 2.26 -14.01
C SER A 882 -34.42 2.75 -13.80
N LEU A 883 -33.49 1.82 -13.55
CA LEU A 883 -32.10 2.12 -13.18
C LEU A 883 -31.22 2.48 -14.39
N THR A 884 -30.21 3.29 -14.15
CA THR A 884 -29.09 3.48 -15.08
C THR A 884 -28.12 2.31 -15.00
N GLY A 885 -27.14 2.24 -15.91
CA GLY A 885 -26.08 1.22 -15.81
C GLY A 885 -25.30 1.29 -14.49
N ARG A 886 -24.99 2.50 -14.01
CA ARG A 886 -24.39 2.72 -12.69
C ARG A 886 -25.32 2.30 -11.55
N GLY A 887 -26.62 2.58 -11.67
CA GLY A 887 -27.61 2.15 -10.68
C GLY A 887 -27.65 0.64 -10.53
N GLU A 888 -27.62 -0.11 -11.64
CA GLU A 888 -27.54 -1.58 -11.61
C GLU A 888 -26.26 -2.06 -10.90
N GLU A 889 -25.11 -1.43 -11.14
CA GLU A 889 -23.84 -1.77 -10.48
C GLU A 889 -23.86 -1.49 -8.97
N ILE A 890 -24.34 -0.33 -8.55
CA ILE A 890 -24.37 0.07 -7.13
C ILE A 890 -25.43 -0.69 -6.34
N ILE A 891 -26.57 -1.02 -6.96
CA ILE A 891 -27.68 -1.67 -6.27
C ILE A 891 -27.51 -3.19 -6.27
N TYR A 892 -27.26 -3.79 -7.45
CA TYR A 892 -27.29 -5.24 -7.63
C TYR A 892 -25.92 -5.88 -7.91
N GLY A 893 -24.84 -5.10 -7.95
CA GLY A 893 -23.48 -5.62 -7.97
C GLY A 893 -23.15 -6.43 -6.71
N ASP A 894 -22.09 -7.23 -6.74
CA ASP A 894 -21.74 -8.17 -5.67
C ASP A 894 -21.64 -7.48 -4.30
N ASP A 895 -21.03 -6.29 -4.25
CA ASP A 895 -20.89 -5.46 -3.04
C ASP A 895 -21.97 -4.36 -2.93
N GLY A 896 -23.04 -4.48 -3.71
CA GLY A 896 -24.13 -3.52 -3.85
C GLY A 896 -25.10 -3.44 -2.68
N ILE A 897 -26.02 -2.47 -2.74
CA ILE A 897 -27.05 -2.22 -1.72
C ILE A 897 -27.86 -3.49 -1.42
N ALA A 898 -28.32 -4.20 -2.45
CA ALA A 898 -29.19 -5.36 -2.28
C ALA A 898 -28.51 -6.55 -1.58
N ASN A 899 -27.17 -6.63 -1.65
CA ASN A 899 -26.39 -7.73 -1.09
C ASN A 899 -25.79 -7.41 0.28
N THR A 900 -25.54 -6.13 0.55
CA THR A 900 -24.79 -5.68 1.74
C THR A 900 -25.58 -4.77 2.67
N GLY A 901 -26.74 -4.28 2.22
CA GLY A 901 -27.67 -3.48 3.00
C GLY A 901 -28.47 -4.33 3.99
N ASP A 902 -28.48 -3.89 5.24
CA ASP A 902 -29.14 -4.56 6.36
C ASP A 902 -30.25 -3.67 6.96
N ASP A 903 -31.36 -4.27 7.35
CA ASP A 903 -32.46 -3.56 8.03
C ASP A 903 -32.02 -3.05 9.42
N VAL A 904 -32.55 -1.89 9.79
CA VAL A 904 -32.27 -1.15 11.04
C VAL A 904 -33.48 -1.21 11.97
N SER A 905 -33.26 -1.34 13.28
CA SER A 905 -34.33 -1.28 14.28
C SER A 905 -34.54 0.13 14.81
N PHE A 906 -35.81 0.58 14.85
CA PHE A 906 -36.22 1.94 15.26
C PHE A 906 -37.01 2.01 16.57
#